data_AF-A0AA91KEB7-F1
#
_entry.id   AF-A0AA91KEB7-F1
#
_cell.length_a   1.000
_cell.length_b   1.000
_cell.length_c   1.000
_cell.angle_alpha   90.00
_cell.angle_beta   90.00
_cell.angle_gamma   90.00
#
_symmetry.space_group_name_H-M   'P 1'
#
loop_
_entity.id
_entity.type
_entity.pdbx_description
1 polymer ?
#
loop_
_entity_poly.entity_id
_entity_poly.type
_entity_poly.pdbx_seq_one_letter_code
_entity_poly.pdbx_strand_id
1 'polypeptide(L)'
;MAMDGKQLSNPFSTGSGGARFEANIQATFVTLMLSGGYAPCLPSWPIVEIKLQGAVAGYATDDLIVFVENPANNDRRRLLGQVKNSITITNKSKLFSEVIQAAWNDFNNPDVFTKGKDVIALITGPINATDTDGVNGLLEQARHTRDADELLTQVERANFCSDNIRNKLAAFKTQLKVANKGNDVEKQDLYDFLRHFHLLGYDLAKKGSIVSSLLQSHISQFNKDIPDKIWYQIVTEVQDFNQYAGTITFDTLSDDLIEHFREPEISYIPKELATEDVVGGWSVQPIATDWNQHAYAQKLAVANLIGSWNENNKTDVEVVTQIIREDYSNWITDLRETLHVHDCPLSYKNGLWRIKDRLKSWKELGSRLFDDHLDTFKAVALEVLRIDDPSFELPGEERYAAAIHGKVLPHSSNLREGLAEALALIGNRADSLINCTHGKADAIAALSVRELFDKSDWVRWGSLNSLLPILSEARPDEFLSAVENAIASTPSPFDRLFEQENAGVFGRNYITGLLWALEGIAWEETYLSRTAVILAEIASHDPGGNWANRPGNSLTDIFLPWMPHTLASVEKRQAALMTICTEQPEVAWKLLESLLPNQHSTTSGTHKPSWRKTIPEGREKGVTNGEYWEQSRFCAELIVEQAGFDIVKLASLVGKYDHLPPPASEALRIKLVSDHCLKLSEQDRMPIWTALCKLIAHHRRFPDANWSLGDEHLLPIEEITRQLAPKSPTLLYKRLFSEADTYLYEGDGDWEEKQEKLFQIRKAAIREILSEGELTLVLEFASTVSNAHLVGDVMADMDRPEFDAELLPDLLDKADQKHWSLVAAYAWRRRFMGNWQWFDDINKVGWEPKQIALLLCALPFDSQAWDRAAQLLGENEYEYWINTSANTYQTEEDIEYALRKLLECGRPNAVIDGLSRELFRKKDINPELACDALLALVQTKEPAGKIDSYHITEIIKALQENDGTDQDKLFHVEWAYVSLLDRHSDGSPVTLENRLASDPCFFSELIQLIYRAEGAEPEEPSEQRRNIATNAYRLLSTWKVIPGSQAGGEFEPDAFTEWLTAMEEIVKASGHYDVAMIQLGDVLVNAPEGPDGLWIHPVIAEAMNSRERPSLRDGYGTGIYNSRGVHTIDPEAKPERALAEKYRQRADQVENAGYHRLATTLRGVADGYDREAERIISRGGVPH
;
A
#
# COMPACT_ATOMS: atom_id res chain seq x y z
N MET A 1 31.84 -37.91 45.49
CA MET A 1 32.26 -38.36 44.14
C MET A 1 31.85 -37.28 43.16
N ALA A 2 32.81 -36.62 42.50
CA ALA A 2 32.51 -35.71 41.38
C ALA A 2 32.71 -36.49 40.08
N MET A 3 31.78 -36.38 39.14
CA MET A 3 31.76 -37.18 37.91
C MET A 3 32.68 -36.60 36.83
N ASP A 4 33.24 -37.48 35.99
CA ASP A 4 33.93 -37.11 34.76
C ASP A 4 32.96 -36.41 33.78
N GLY A 5 33.15 -35.10 33.59
CA GLY A 5 32.49 -34.36 32.53
C GLY A 5 33.28 -34.46 31.22
N LYS A 6 32.76 -35.20 30.23
CA LYS A 6 33.25 -35.09 28.84
C LYS A 6 33.15 -33.64 28.39
N GLN A 7 34.25 -33.08 27.83
CA GLN A 7 34.21 -31.78 27.16
C GLN A 7 33.22 -31.85 25.99
N LEU A 8 32.14 -31.06 26.08
CA LEU A 8 31.23 -30.83 24.97
C LEU A 8 31.90 -29.92 23.94
N SER A 9 31.84 -30.31 22.67
CA SER A 9 32.34 -29.52 21.55
C SER A 9 31.52 -28.25 21.37
N ASN A 10 32.15 -27.16 20.92
CA ASN A 10 31.45 -25.91 20.62
C ASN A 10 30.36 -26.15 19.54
N PRO A 11 29.12 -25.64 19.71
CA PRO A 11 28.06 -25.67 18.69
C PRO A 11 28.52 -25.24 17.29
N PHE A 12 29.41 -24.24 17.20
CA PHE A 12 29.96 -23.77 15.93
C PHE A 12 30.78 -24.84 15.19
N SER A 13 31.52 -25.67 15.93
CA SER A 13 32.33 -26.76 15.38
C SER A 13 31.52 -28.02 15.09
N THR A 14 30.33 -28.16 15.67
CA THR A 14 29.40 -29.28 15.41
C THR A 14 28.38 -28.98 14.32
N GLY A 15 28.11 -27.69 14.02
CA GLY A 15 27.25 -27.23 12.93
C GLY A 15 27.98 -26.75 11.66
N SER A 16 29.14 -27.34 11.33
CA SER A 16 29.93 -27.04 10.11
C SER A 16 30.32 -25.56 9.88
N GLY A 17 30.36 -24.73 10.93
CA GLY A 17 30.61 -23.30 10.81
C GLY A 17 31.95 -22.91 10.18
N GLY A 18 32.96 -23.79 10.26
CA GLY A 18 34.25 -23.61 9.58
C GLY A 18 34.15 -23.68 8.05
N ALA A 19 33.49 -24.72 7.53
CA ALA A 19 33.29 -24.91 6.09
C ALA A 19 32.37 -23.82 5.50
N ARG A 20 31.38 -23.34 6.27
CA ARG A 20 30.56 -22.19 5.87
C ARG A 20 31.36 -20.89 5.78
N PHE A 21 32.29 -20.66 6.69
CA PHE A 21 33.19 -19.50 6.62
C PHE A 21 34.11 -19.60 5.39
N GLU A 22 34.66 -20.78 5.11
CA GLU A 22 35.45 -21.05 3.90
C GLU A 22 34.69 -20.74 2.60
N ALA A 23 33.48 -21.28 2.45
CA ALA A 23 32.63 -21.02 1.29
C ALA A 23 32.29 -19.52 1.12
N ASN A 24 32.01 -18.80 2.21
CA ASN A 24 31.77 -17.35 2.17
C ASN A 24 33.02 -16.56 1.71
N ILE A 25 34.23 -17.00 2.07
CA ILE A 25 35.48 -16.40 1.61
C ILE A 25 35.69 -16.69 0.13
N GLN A 26 35.55 -17.94 -0.31
CA GLN A 26 35.67 -18.33 -1.71
C GLN A 26 34.66 -17.54 -2.60
N ALA A 27 33.39 -17.44 -2.16
CA ALA A 27 32.33 -16.65 -2.80
C ALA A 27 32.65 -15.14 -2.89
N THR A 28 33.40 -14.59 -1.92
CA THR A 28 33.85 -13.20 -1.97
C THR A 28 34.75 -12.94 -3.18
N PHE A 29 35.69 -13.85 -3.47
CA PHE A 29 36.58 -13.71 -4.63
C PHE A 29 35.85 -13.96 -5.96
N VAL A 30 34.85 -14.84 -5.99
CA VAL A 30 33.99 -15.02 -7.19
C VAL A 30 33.11 -13.79 -7.43
N THR A 31 32.57 -13.17 -6.38
CA THR A 31 31.84 -11.89 -6.49
C THR A 31 32.73 -10.79 -7.05
N LEU A 32 33.97 -10.66 -6.54
CA LEU A 32 34.96 -9.71 -7.07
C LEU A 32 35.32 -10.03 -8.53
N MET A 33 35.43 -11.31 -8.92
CA MET A 33 35.66 -11.69 -10.31
C MET A 33 34.51 -11.25 -11.22
N LEU A 34 33.26 -11.55 -10.84
CA LEU A 34 32.06 -11.20 -11.60
C LEU A 34 31.83 -9.68 -11.68
N SER A 35 32.10 -8.94 -10.60
CA SER A 35 31.86 -7.48 -10.53
C SER A 35 33.03 -6.62 -11.03
N GLY A 36 34.04 -7.20 -11.69
CA GLY A 36 35.26 -6.48 -12.12
C GLY A 36 36.14 -5.94 -10.98
N GLY A 37 35.97 -6.46 -9.76
CA GLY A 37 36.77 -6.16 -8.58
C GLY A 37 38.16 -6.82 -8.59
N TYR A 38 38.98 -6.46 -7.60
CA TYR A 38 40.40 -6.85 -7.54
C TYR A 38 40.71 -7.72 -6.32
N ALA A 39 41.56 -8.73 -6.52
CA ALA A 39 42.05 -9.56 -5.42
C ALA A 39 42.98 -8.75 -4.49
N PRO A 40 42.79 -8.79 -3.14
CA PRO A 40 43.71 -8.15 -2.21
C PRO A 40 45.13 -8.71 -2.32
N CYS A 41 46.12 -7.91 -1.93
CA CYS A 41 47.55 -8.24 -1.91
C CYS A 41 48.21 -8.46 -3.29
N LEU A 42 47.44 -8.45 -4.37
CA LEU A 42 47.90 -8.48 -5.75
C LEU A 42 47.74 -7.09 -6.41
N PRO A 43 48.36 -6.84 -7.58
CA PRO A 43 48.06 -5.65 -8.38
C PRO A 43 46.58 -5.61 -8.79
N SER A 44 46.06 -4.42 -9.08
CA SER A 44 44.70 -4.18 -9.60
C SER A 44 44.55 -4.69 -11.04
N TRP A 45 44.60 -6.00 -11.23
CA TRP A 45 44.39 -6.74 -12.47
C TRP A 45 43.15 -7.63 -12.32
N PRO A 46 42.34 -7.84 -13.36
CA PRO A 46 41.16 -8.69 -13.29
C PRO A 46 41.49 -10.11 -12.80
N ILE A 47 40.61 -10.65 -11.96
CA ILE A 47 40.62 -12.07 -11.62
C ILE A 47 40.11 -12.84 -12.85
N VAL A 48 40.87 -13.85 -13.30
CA VAL A 48 40.53 -14.62 -14.52
C VAL A 48 40.25 -16.10 -14.24
N GLU A 49 40.75 -16.62 -13.13
CA GLU A 49 40.64 -18.03 -12.74
C GLU A 49 40.71 -18.12 -11.20
N ILE A 50 39.83 -18.91 -10.60
CA ILE A 50 39.82 -19.25 -9.16
C ILE A 50 39.78 -20.77 -9.03
N LYS A 51 40.67 -21.36 -8.24
CA LYS A 51 40.72 -22.82 -8.00
C LYS A 51 40.47 -23.12 -6.53
N LEU A 52 39.55 -24.04 -6.27
CA LEU A 52 39.17 -24.48 -4.93
C LEU A 52 39.82 -25.84 -4.64
N GLN A 53 40.29 -26.06 -3.41
CA GLN A 53 40.94 -27.32 -2.98
C GLN A 53 42.15 -27.71 -3.87
N GLY A 54 43.10 -26.78 -4.00
CA GLY A 54 44.26 -26.85 -4.89
C GLY A 54 45.25 -28.01 -4.66
N ALA A 55 45.07 -28.84 -3.64
CA ALA A 55 45.95 -29.98 -3.33
C ALA A 55 46.16 -30.93 -4.51
N VAL A 56 45.12 -31.17 -5.32
CA VAL A 56 45.18 -32.02 -6.53
C VAL A 56 46.09 -31.44 -7.61
N ALA A 57 46.26 -30.11 -7.64
CA ALA A 57 47.15 -29.39 -8.54
C ALA A 57 48.57 -29.15 -7.96
N GLY A 58 48.89 -29.75 -6.81
CA GLY A 58 50.23 -29.71 -6.22
C GLY A 58 50.51 -28.56 -5.24
N TYR A 59 49.50 -27.76 -4.89
CA TYR A 59 49.60 -26.72 -3.87
C TYR A 59 49.46 -27.32 -2.47
N ALA A 60 50.31 -26.93 -1.52
CA ALA A 60 50.18 -27.31 -0.11
C ALA A 60 49.21 -26.39 0.65
N THR A 61 49.07 -25.14 0.20
CA THR A 61 48.14 -24.10 0.65
C THR A 61 46.94 -24.13 -0.30
N ASP A 62 45.88 -24.83 0.06
CA ASP A 62 44.94 -25.43 -0.89
C ASP A 62 43.50 -24.86 -0.87
N ASP A 63 43.03 -24.26 0.22
CA ASP A 63 41.62 -23.84 0.37
C ASP A 63 41.14 -22.89 -0.76
N LEU A 64 42.01 -22.01 -1.29
CA LEU A 64 41.67 -21.04 -2.35
C LEU A 64 42.90 -20.58 -3.14
N ILE A 65 42.96 -20.79 -4.46
CA ILE A 65 43.98 -20.18 -5.34
C ILE A 65 43.32 -19.17 -6.27
N VAL A 66 43.82 -17.94 -6.34
CA VAL A 66 43.27 -16.87 -7.19
C VAL A 66 44.32 -16.42 -8.20
N PHE A 67 43.96 -16.39 -9.47
CA PHE A 67 44.82 -15.93 -10.57
C PHE A 67 44.32 -14.60 -11.12
N VAL A 68 45.22 -13.62 -11.18
CA VAL A 68 44.98 -12.33 -11.87
C VAL A 68 45.88 -12.21 -13.09
N GLU A 69 45.38 -11.57 -14.14
CA GLU A 69 46.10 -11.41 -15.42
C GLU A 69 46.08 -9.95 -15.88
N ASN A 70 47.24 -9.42 -16.26
CA ASN A 70 47.37 -8.06 -16.78
C ASN A 70 46.84 -7.96 -18.23
N PRO A 71 45.77 -7.18 -18.51
CA PRO A 71 45.19 -7.10 -19.85
C PRO A 71 46.11 -6.52 -20.94
N ALA A 72 47.20 -5.84 -20.57
CA ALA A 72 48.11 -5.19 -21.50
C ALA A 72 49.30 -6.06 -21.93
N ASN A 73 49.63 -7.12 -21.19
CA ASN A 73 50.80 -7.97 -21.48
C ASN A 73 50.67 -9.44 -21.05
N ASN A 74 49.50 -9.85 -20.57
CA ASN A 74 49.15 -11.20 -20.13
C ASN A 74 50.07 -11.76 -19.02
N ASP A 75 50.72 -10.90 -18.23
CA ASP A 75 51.47 -11.32 -17.05
C ASP A 75 50.49 -11.83 -15.97
N ARG A 76 50.66 -13.07 -15.52
CA ARG A 76 49.84 -13.70 -14.49
C ARG A 76 50.51 -13.66 -13.12
N ARG A 77 49.70 -13.50 -12.06
CA ARG A 77 50.10 -13.61 -10.65
C ARG A 77 49.08 -14.40 -9.86
N ARG A 78 49.52 -15.01 -8.75
CA ARG A 78 48.76 -15.95 -7.93
C ARG A 78 48.68 -15.50 -6.48
N LEU A 79 47.52 -15.66 -5.87
CA LEU A 79 47.34 -15.66 -4.41
C LEU A 79 47.00 -17.09 -3.97
N LEU A 80 47.79 -17.62 -3.04
CA LEU A 80 47.59 -18.93 -2.43
C LEU A 80 46.99 -18.72 -1.04
N GLY A 81 45.71 -19.03 -0.86
CA GLY A 81 44.92 -18.73 0.32
C GLY A 81 44.66 -19.96 1.19
N GLN A 82 44.99 -19.88 2.47
CA GLN A 82 44.49 -20.82 3.49
C GLN A 82 43.44 -20.10 4.36
N VAL A 83 42.24 -20.66 4.43
CA VAL A 83 41.11 -20.11 5.18
C VAL A 83 40.93 -20.87 6.50
N LYS A 84 40.98 -20.17 7.63
CA LYS A 84 40.74 -20.73 8.97
C LYS A 84 39.97 -19.72 9.82
N ASN A 85 38.68 -19.98 10.09
CA ASN A 85 37.77 -19.05 10.80
C ASN A 85 38.33 -18.48 12.12
N SER A 86 39.17 -19.21 12.84
CA SER A 86 39.95 -18.67 13.96
C SER A 86 41.29 -19.40 14.09
N ILE A 87 42.37 -18.66 14.31
CA ILE A 87 43.72 -19.20 14.48
C ILE A 87 44.51 -18.35 15.47
N THR A 88 45.23 -18.99 16.39
CA THR A 88 46.09 -18.31 17.38
C THR A 88 47.53 -18.33 16.92
N ILE A 89 48.12 -17.15 16.69
CA ILE A 89 49.48 -17.01 16.14
C ILE A 89 50.51 -16.98 17.29
N THR A 90 50.99 -18.18 17.67
CA THR A 90 51.99 -18.39 18.74
C THR A 90 52.94 -19.54 18.43
N ASN A 91 54.06 -19.61 19.15
CA ASN A 91 55.05 -20.69 19.07
C ASN A 91 54.53 -22.08 19.52
N LYS A 92 53.40 -22.16 20.22
CA LYS A 92 52.77 -23.43 20.67
C LYS A 92 51.57 -23.87 19.84
N SER A 93 51.13 -23.05 18.88
CA SER A 93 49.93 -23.33 18.09
C SER A 93 50.20 -24.38 17.02
N LYS A 94 49.62 -25.58 17.18
CA LYS A 94 49.72 -26.67 16.20
C LYS A 94 49.11 -26.27 14.85
N LEU A 95 47.93 -25.64 14.86
CA LEU A 95 47.24 -25.19 13.66
C LEU A 95 48.07 -24.14 12.89
N PHE A 96 48.73 -23.21 13.59
CA PHE A 96 49.64 -22.26 12.96
C PHE A 96 50.92 -22.92 12.43
N SER A 97 51.41 -23.98 13.09
CA SER A 97 52.51 -24.82 12.59
C SER A 97 52.14 -25.48 11.26
N GLU A 98 50.92 -26.03 11.15
CA GLU A 98 50.39 -26.67 9.94
C GLU A 98 50.25 -25.67 8.77
N VAL A 99 49.67 -24.48 9.03
CA VAL A 99 49.56 -23.41 8.02
C VAL A 99 50.94 -22.92 7.55
N ILE A 100 51.88 -22.71 8.47
CA ILE A 100 53.24 -22.27 8.10
C ILE A 100 54.01 -23.37 7.38
N GLN A 101 53.79 -24.65 7.69
CA GLN A 101 54.36 -25.77 6.94
C GLN A 101 53.86 -25.79 5.49
N ALA A 102 52.55 -25.62 5.26
CA ALA A 102 51.96 -25.54 3.93
C ALA A 102 52.54 -24.37 3.13
N ALA A 103 52.45 -23.15 3.69
CA ALA A 103 52.98 -21.94 3.07
C ALA A 103 54.49 -22.02 2.78
N TRP A 104 55.28 -22.64 3.66
CA TRP A 104 56.72 -22.80 3.48
C TRP A 104 57.07 -23.83 2.40
N ASN A 105 56.24 -24.86 2.22
CA ASN A 105 56.41 -25.83 1.14
C ASN A 105 56.16 -25.17 -0.22
N ASP A 106 55.08 -24.41 -0.36
CA ASP A 106 54.75 -23.70 -1.60
C ASP A 106 55.77 -22.60 -1.91
N PHE A 107 56.13 -21.76 -0.94
CA PHE A 107 57.10 -20.67 -1.11
C PHE A 107 58.47 -21.15 -1.66
N ASN A 108 58.83 -22.41 -1.42
CA ASN A 108 60.07 -23.01 -1.90
C ASN A 108 59.87 -23.98 -3.09
N ASN A 109 58.66 -24.08 -3.62
CA ASN A 109 58.33 -24.88 -4.80
C ASN A 109 58.13 -23.96 -6.04
N PRO A 110 59.09 -23.91 -6.97
CA PRO A 110 59.05 -22.99 -8.11
C PRO A 110 57.97 -23.32 -9.15
N ASP A 111 57.39 -24.53 -9.13
CA ASP A 111 56.33 -24.92 -10.05
C ASP A 111 54.98 -24.26 -9.68
N VAL A 112 54.76 -24.03 -8.38
CA VAL A 112 53.51 -23.46 -7.84
C VAL A 112 53.63 -21.99 -7.41
N PHE A 113 54.82 -21.52 -7.04
CA PHE A 113 55.03 -20.18 -6.46
C PHE A 113 56.21 -19.40 -7.06
N THR A 114 55.93 -18.19 -7.53
CA THR A 114 56.93 -17.26 -8.10
C THR A 114 57.27 -16.13 -7.12
N LYS A 115 58.44 -16.23 -6.47
CA LYS A 115 58.96 -15.17 -5.57
C LYS A 115 59.04 -13.83 -6.32
N GLY A 116 58.51 -12.76 -5.72
CA GLY A 116 58.40 -11.40 -6.27
C GLY A 116 57.16 -11.12 -7.12
N LYS A 117 56.33 -12.13 -7.40
CA LYS A 117 55.08 -12.00 -8.18
C LYS A 117 53.85 -12.50 -7.42
N ASP A 118 53.95 -13.71 -6.87
CA ASP A 118 52.87 -14.41 -6.19
C ASP A 118 52.88 -14.13 -4.68
N VAL A 119 51.75 -14.34 -4.01
CA VAL A 119 51.57 -14.11 -2.57
C VAL A 119 50.88 -15.30 -1.89
N ILE A 120 51.12 -15.46 -0.59
CA ILE A 120 50.45 -16.47 0.25
C ILE A 120 49.63 -15.72 1.31
N ALA A 121 48.36 -16.05 1.49
CA ALA A 121 47.47 -15.37 2.41
C ALA A 121 46.85 -16.35 3.42
N LEU A 122 47.02 -16.07 4.71
CA LEU A 122 46.22 -16.68 5.77
C LEU A 122 44.97 -15.82 5.97
N ILE A 123 43.81 -16.38 5.67
CA ILE A 123 42.51 -15.72 5.76
C ILE A 123 41.77 -16.24 7.00
N THR A 124 41.33 -15.34 7.87
CA THR A 124 40.71 -15.67 9.16
C THR A 124 39.49 -14.80 9.44
N GLY A 125 38.65 -15.26 10.39
CA GLY A 125 37.63 -14.43 11.02
C GLY A 125 38.23 -13.19 11.73
N PRO A 126 37.41 -12.32 12.34
CA PRO A 126 37.85 -11.05 12.91
C PRO A 126 39.10 -11.19 13.80
N ILE A 127 40.19 -10.55 13.36
CA ILE A 127 41.50 -10.63 14.02
C ILE A 127 41.44 -9.78 15.29
N ASN A 128 41.90 -10.33 16.41
CA ASN A 128 41.98 -9.55 17.66
C ASN A 128 43.05 -8.46 17.52
N ALA A 129 42.86 -7.30 18.17
CA ALA A 129 43.74 -6.14 18.02
C ALA A 129 45.23 -6.47 18.25
N THR A 130 45.54 -7.37 19.19
CA THR A 130 46.90 -7.83 19.46
C THR A 130 47.51 -8.61 18.28
N ASP A 131 46.76 -9.51 17.64
CA ASP A 131 47.25 -10.21 16.46
C ASP A 131 47.33 -9.30 15.22
N THR A 132 46.39 -8.36 15.06
CA THR A 132 46.42 -7.34 13.99
C THR A 132 47.67 -6.47 14.09
N ASP A 133 47.89 -5.79 15.23
CA ASP A 133 49.03 -4.87 15.41
C ASP A 133 50.38 -5.60 15.39
N GLY A 134 50.40 -6.84 15.90
CA GLY A 134 51.62 -7.63 16.02
C GLY A 134 52.06 -8.30 14.71
N VAL A 135 51.11 -8.86 13.95
CA VAL A 135 51.41 -9.63 12.73
C VAL A 135 51.42 -8.73 11.50
N ASN A 136 50.40 -7.89 11.29
CA ASN A 136 50.42 -6.98 10.14
C ASN A 136 51.54 -5.96 10.27
N GLY A 137 51.82 -5.46 11.48
CA GLY A 137 52.98 -4.61 11.75
C GLY A 137 54.32 -5.27 11.36
N LEU A 138 54.51 -6.55 11.64
CA LEU A 138 55.71 -7.30 11.24
C LEU A 138 55.82 -7.47 9.71
N LEU A 139 54.72 -7.89 9.07
CA LEU A 139 54.70 -8.19 7.64
C LEU A 139 54.83 -6.92 6.79
N GLU A 140 54.19 -5.82 7.19
CA GLU A 140 54.33 -4.52 6.53
C GLU A 140 55.73 -3.92 6.71
N GLN A 141 56.36 -4.08 7.89
CA GLN A 141 57.77 -3.70 8.05
C GLN A 141 58.69 -4.50 7.11
N ALA A 142 58.44 -5.81 6.94
CA ALA A 142 59.21 -6.63 5.99
C ALA A 142 59.06 -6.15 4.54
N ARG A 143 57.87 -5.65 4.15
CA ARG A 143 57.62 -5.10 2.80
C ARG A 143 58.31 -3.77 2.53
N HIS A 144 58.47 -2.93 3.55
CA HIS A 144 58.94 -1.54 3.42
C HIS A 144 60.43 -1.33 3.80
N THR A 145 61.08 -2.34 4.38
CA THR A 145 62.53 -2.35 4.58
C THR A 145 63.27 -2.74 3.30
N ARG A 146 64.56 -2.40 3.21
CA ARG A 146 65.38 -2.71 2.03
C ARG A 146 65.83 -4.18 2.00
N ASP A 147 66.26 -4.69 3.15
CA ASP A 147 66.87 -6.01 3.29
C ASP A 147 66.64 -6.63 4.68
N ALA A 148 67.02 -7.91 4.81
CA ALA A 148 66.82 -8.70 6.02
C ALA A 148 67.55 -8.15 7.27
N ASP A 149 68.70 -7.50 7.10
CA ASP A 149 69.46 -6.93 8.21
C ASP A 149 68.81 -5.63 8.70
N GLU A 150 68.25 -4.82 7.80
CA GLU A 150 67.44 -3.66 8.18
C GLU A 150 66.19 -4.06 8.97
N LEU A 151 65.41 -5.05 8.48
CA LEU A 151 64.23 -5.54 9.20
C LEU A 151 64.57 -6.03 10.61
N LEU A 152 65.57 -6.91 10.74
CA LEU A 152 65.95 -7.46 12.03
C LEU A 152 66.49 -6.37 12.97
N THR A 153 67.27 -5.42 12.45
CA THR A 153 67.75 -4.27 13.24
C THR A 153 66.60 -3.40 13.75
N GLN A 154 65.57 -3.14 12.92
CA GLN A 154 64.40 -2.37 13.35
C GLN A 154 63.57 -3.11 14.40
N VAL A 155 63.35 -4.42 14.23
CA VAL A 155 62.55 -5.24 15.17
C VAL A 155 63.28 -5.48 16.49
N GLU A 156 64.60 -5.62 16.49
CA GLU A 156 65.41 -5.86 17.71
C GLU A 156 65.69 -4.57 18.51
N ARG A 157 65.54 -3.39 17.91
CA ARG A 157 65.81 -2.10 18.57
C ARG A 157 64.74 -1.75 19.61
N ALA A 158 65.15 -1.69 20.88
CA ALA A 158 64.29 -1.30 22.00
C ALA A 158 63.60 0.05 21.75
N ASN A 159 62.32 0.13 22.11
CA ASN A 159 61.41 1.27 21.89
C ASN A 159 61.15 1.66 20.42
N PHE A 160 61.64 0.89 19.43
CA PHE A 160 61.30 1.10 18.01
C PHE A 160 60.16 0.16 17.56
N CYS A 161 60.21 -1.11 17.98
CA CYS A 161 59.13 -2.09 17.77
C CYS A 161 58.54 -2.59 19.08
N SER A 162 57.23 -2.86 19.08
CA SER A 162 56.52 -3.38 20.26
C SER A 162 56.99 -4.78 20.65
N ASP A 163 56.84 -5.15 21.92
CA ASP A 163 57.08 -6.54 22.37
C ASP A 163 56.20 -7.53 21.62
N ASN A 164 55.02 -7.09 21.19
CA ASN A 164 54.07 -7.88 20.42
C ASN A 164 54.65 -8.29 19.04
N ILE A 165 55.17 -7.33 18.25
CA ILE A 165 55.84 -7.61 16.96
C ILE A 165 57.02 -8.59 17.17
N ARG A 166 57.83 -8.37 18.22
CA ARG A 166 58.95 -9.27 18.57
C ARG A 166 58.47 -10.69 18.91
N ASN A 167 57.40 -10.83 19.67
CA ASN A 167 56.79 -12.11 19.99
C ASN A 167 56.20 -12.81 18.76
N LYS A 168 55.63 -12.07 17.79
CA LYS A 168 55.16 -12.64 16.51
C LYS A 168 56.32 -13.11 15.65
N LEU A 169 57.39 -12.33 15.51
CA LEU A 169 58.60 -12.76 14.79
C LEU A 169 59.20 -14.03 15.41
N ALA A 170 59.23 -14.14 16.74
CA ALA A 170 59.65 -15.36 17.42
C ALA A 170 58.74 -16.56 17.14
N ALA A 171 57.42 -16.36 17.04
CA ALA A 171 56.48 -17.41 16.64
C ALA A 171 56.71 -17.87 15.18
N PHE A 172 56.86 -16.94 14.23
CA PHE A 172 57.20 -17.26 12.83
C PHE A 172 58.53 -18.00 12.74
N LYS A 173 59.62 -17.50 13.36
CA LYS A 173 60.92 -18.20 13.41
C LYS A 173 60.79 -19.63 13.98
N THR A 174 59.97 -19.83 15.01
CA THR A 174 59.76 -21.16 15.61
C THR A 174 59.04 -22.11 14.64
N GLN A 175 57.93 -21.69 14.03
CA GLN A 175 57.19 -22.57 13.11
C GLN A 175 57.94 -22.80 11.79
N LEU A 176 58.63 -21.78 11.26
CA LEU A 176 59.47 -21.93 10.08
C LEU A 176 60.66 -22.87 10.32
N LYS A 177 61.23 -22.89 11.53
CA LYS A 177 62.23 -23.90 11.93
C LYS A 177 61.67 -25.32 11.88
N VAL A 178 60.44 -25.52 12.37
CA VAL A 178 59.75 -26.82 12.27
C VAL A 178 59.54 -27.18 10.80
N ALA A 179 59.02 -26.24 9.99
CA ALA A 179 58.77 -26.42 8.57
C ALA A 179 60.05 -26.73 7.76
N ASN A 180 61.18 -26.14 8.15
CA ASN A 180 62.50 -26.35 7.58
C ASN A 180 63.25 -27.56 8.20
N LYS A 181 62.50 -28.62 8.52
CA LYS A 181 63.03 -29.91 9.02
C LYS A 181 63.85 -29.79 10.32
N GLY A 182 63.54 -28.80 11.16
CA GLY A 182 64.23 -28.52 12.42
C GLY A 182 65.43 -27.57 12.31
N ASN A 183 65.80 -27.12 11.10
CA ASN A 183 66.92 -26.21 10.88
C ASN A 183 66.45 -24.74 10.97
N ASP A 184 67.27 -23.86 11.56
CA ASP A 184 67.00 -22.43 11.53
C ASP A 184 66.98 -21.92 10.07
N VAL A 185 66.00 -21.07 9.74
CA VAL A 185 65.87 -20.47 8.40
C VAL A 185 66.84 -19.30 8.27
N GLU A 186 67.50 -19.17 7.11
CA GLU A 186 68.42 -18.07 6.84
C GLU A 186 67.73 -16.71 6.92
N LYS A 187 68.47 -15.66 7.29
CA LYS A 187 67.91 -14.31 7.43
C LYS A 187 67.16 -13.85 6.17
N GLN A 188 67.73 -14.14 5.00
CA GLN A 188 67.18 -13.72 3.72
C GLN A 188 65.90 -14.48 3.37
N ASP A 189 65.87 -15.80 3.53
CA ASP A 189 64.66 -16.59 3.27
C ASP A 189 63.52 -16.27 4.25
N LEU A 190 63.85 -15.98 5.52
CA LEU A 190 62.87 -15.50 6.51
C LEU A 190 62.28 -14.15 6.09
N TYR A 191 63.14 -13.22 5.67
CA TYR A 191 62.75 -11.89 5.19
C TYR A 191 61.86 -11.98 3.94
N ASP A 192 62.28 -12.74 2.94
CA ASP A 192 61.49 -12.90 1.72
C ASP A 192 60.19 -13.65 1.99
N PHE A 193 60.15 -14.67 2.85
CA PHE A 193 58.89 -15.32 3.24
C PHE A 193 57.90 -14.33 3.87
N LEU A 194 58.36 -13.53 4.85
CA LEU A 194 57.51 -12.53 5.52
C LEU A 194 56.96 -11.45 4.58
N ARG A 195 57.67 -11.13 3.48
CA ARG A 195 57.20 -10.18 2.46
C ARG A 195 56.04 -10.73 1.63
N HIS A 196 56.07 -12.01 1.32
CA HIS A 196 55.07 -12.69 0.49
C HIS A 196 53.91 -13.29 1.31
N PHE A 197 54.03 -13.38 2.63
CA PHE A 197 52.99 -13.90 3.52
C PHE A 197 52.07 -12.78 4.04
N HIS A 198 50.77 -12.89 3.83
CA HIS A 198 49.75 -11.92 4.23
C HIS A 198 48.78 -12.52 5.26
N LEU A 199 48.20 -11.67 6.10
CA LEU A 199 47.13 -12.04 7.04
C LEU A 199 45.91 -11.17 6.73
N LEU A 200 44.80 -11.81 6.36
CA LEU A 200 43.56 -11.14 5.97
C LEU A 200 42.43 -11.47 6.96
N GLY A 201 41.76 -10.44 7.47
CA GLY A 201 40.64 -10.57 8.40
C GLY A 201 39.31 -10.27 7.70
N TYR A 202 38.37 -11.19 7.77
CA TYR A 202 37.02 -11.08 7.21
C TYR A 202 35.97 -11.33 8.29
N ASP A 203 34.85 -10.59 8.27
CA ASP A 203 33.81 -10.68 9.30
C ASP A 203 32.59 -11.54 8.91
N LEU A 204 32.70 -12.28 7.80
CA LEU A 204 31.65 -13.12 7.17
C LEU A 204 31.20 -14.36 7.98
N ALA A 205 31.56 -14.45 9.27
CA ALA A 205 31.11 -15.49 10.20
C ALA A 205 29.76 -15.14 10.88
N LYS A 206 29.23 -13.93 10.67
CA LYS A 206 27.97 -13.43 11.24
C LYS A 206 27.09 -12.82 10.14
N LYS A 207 25.76 -12.86 10.32
CA LYS A 207 24.81 -12.17 9.43
C LYS A 207 24.92 -10.64 9.64
N GLY A 208 24.85 -9.87 8.55
CA GLY A 208 24.96 -8.39 8.62
C GLY A 208 26.37 -7.89 8.91
N SER A 209 27.39 -8.55 8.34
CA SER A 209 28.79 -8.14 8.47
C SER A 209 29.14 -6.98 7.54
N ILE A 210 30.18 -6.20 7.85
CA ILE A 210 30.61 -5.06 7.03
C ILE A 210 31.01 -5.53 5.63
N VAL A 211 31.76 -6.62 5.52
CA VAL A 211 32.13 -7.18 4.22
C VAL A 211 30.91 -7.72 3.47
N SER A 212 29.94 -8.34 4.16
CA SER A 212 28.68 -8.79 3.54
C SER A 212 27.91 -7.61 2.91
N SER A 213 27.78 -6.50 3.65
CA SER A 213 27.09 -5.30 3.15
C SER A 213 27.85 -4.62 2.00
N LEU A 214 29.19 -4.60 2.02
CA LEU A 214 29.98 -4.08 0.91
C LEU A 214 29.84 -4.95 -0.36
N LEU A 215 29.79 -6.29 -0.21
CA LEU A 215 29.59 -7.20 -1.34
C LEU A 215 28.17 -7.08 -1.91
N GLN A 216 27.15 -6.98 -1.07
CA GLN A 216 25.77 -6.71 -1.48
C GLN A 216 25.64 -5.37 -2.22
N SER A 217 26.32 -4.33 -1.75
CA SER A 217 26.40 -3.03 -2.44
C SER A 217 27.14 -3.10 -3.78
N HIS A 218 28.16 -3.95 -3.91
CA HIS A 218 28.83 -4.19 -5.20
C HIS A 218 27.91 -4.93 -6.18
N ILE A 219 27.17 -5.94 -5.72
CA ILE A 219 26.18 -6.67 -6.52
C ILE A 219 25.06 -5.73 -7.01
N SER A 220 24.56 -4.84 -6.15
CA SER A 220 23.49 -3.91 -6.50
C SER A 220 23.83 -2.86 -7.57
N GLN A 221 25.10 -2.77 -8.01
CA GLN A 221 25.49 -1.87 -9.09
C GLN A 221 25.08 -2.38 -10.48
N PHE A 222 24.80 -3.69 -10.62
CA PHE A 222 24.59 -4.34 -11.91
C PHE A 222 23.16 -4.83 -12.15
N ASN A 223 22.35 -5.04 -11.11
CA ASN A 223 20.98 -5.58 -11.25
C ASN A 223 19.99 -4.97 -10.24
N LYS A 224 18.69 -5.01 -10.57
CA LYS A 224 17.54 -4.61 -9.73
C LYS A 224 17.03 -5.73 -8.81
N ASP A 225 17.48 -6.97 -9.00
CA ASP A 225 17.20 -8.09 -8.12
C ASP A 225 17.77 -7.89 -6.69
N ILE A 226 17.16 -8.55 -5.70
CA ILE A 226 17.58 -8.47 -4.30
C ILE A 226 19.01 -9.02 -4.16
N PRO A 227 20.02 -8.21 -3.77
CA PRO A 227 21.44 -8.63 -3.77
C PRO A 227 21.73 -9.88 -2.90
N ASP A 228 20.96 -10.09 -1.83
CA ASP A 228 21.02 -11.29 -0.98
C ASP A 228 20.78 -12.60 -1.76
N LYS A 229 19.93 -12.59 -2.80
CA LYS A 229 19.66 -13.77 -3.64
C LYS A 229 20.87 -14.12 -4.50
N ILE A 230 21.43 -13.12 -5.19
CA ILE A 230 22.61 -13.27 -6.04
C ILE A 230 23.81 -13.72 -5.20
N TRP A 231 24.00 -13.12 -4.02
CA TRP A 231 25.01 -13.59 -3.06
C TRP A 231 24.83 -15.06 -2.67
N TYR A 232 23.59 -15.50 -2.42
CA TYR A 232 23.31 -16.91 -2.11
C TYR A 232 23.55 -17.85 -3.30
N GLN A 233 23.23 -17.42 -4.53
CA GLN A 233 23.57 -18.16 -5.75
C GLN A 233 25.09 -18.34 -5.88
N ILE A 234 25.89 -17.28 -5.71
CA ILE A 234 27.36 -17.36 -5.74
C ILE A 234 27.90 -18.31 -4.67
N VAL A 235 27.38 -18.25 -3.44
CA VAL A 235 27.78 -19.17 -2.36
C VAL A 235 27.41 -20.62 -2.67
N THR A 236 26.28 -20.86 -3.32
CA THR A 236 25.84 -22.21 -3.72
C THR A 236 26.72 -22.76 -4.84
N GLU A 237 26.93 -21.99 -5.90
CA GLU A 237 27.82 -22.33 -7.03
C GLU A 237 29.23 -22.66 -6.51
N VAL A 238 29.78 -21.83 -5.61
CA VAL A 238 31.07 -22.07 -4.97
C VAL A 238 31.08 -23.35 -4.14
N GLN A 239 30.01 -23.68 -3.42
CA GLN A 239 29.93 -24.93 -2.65
C GLN A 239 29.94 -26.16 -3.55
N ASP A 240 29.22 -26.11 -4.68
CA ASP A 240 29.22 -27.17 -5.69
C ASP A 240 30.61 -27.34 -6.32
N PHE A 241 31.28 -26.27 -6.72
CA PHE A 241 32.66 -26.34 -7.20
C PHE A 241 33.64 -26.82 -6.11
N ASN A 242 33.46 -26.42 -4.84
CA ASN A 242 34.33 -26.86 -3.73
C ASN A 242 34.19 -28.37 -3.47
N GLN A 243 32.99 -28.94 -3.64
CA GLN A 243 32.73 -30.39 -3.50
C GLN A 243 33.56 -31.24 -4.50
N TYR A 244 33.88 -30.70 -5.68
CA TYR A 244 34.61 -31.41 -6.74
C TYR A 244 36.05 -30.93 -6.95
N ALA A 245 36.60 -30.08 -6.07
CA ALA A 245 37.89 -29.40 -6.25
C ALA A 245 37.99 -28.67 -7.61
N GLY A 246 36.90 -27.98 -7.97
CA GLY A 246 36.71 -27.34 -9.26
C GLY A 246 37.55 -26.08 -9.49
N THR A 247 37.59 -25.68 -10.76
CA THR A 247 38.22 -24.41 -11.19
C THR A 247 37.15 -23.54 -11.85
N ILE A 248 36.99 -22.34 -11.32
CA ILE A 248 36.02 -21.33 -11.74
C ILE A 248 36.71 -20.35 -12.70
N THR A 249 36.18 -20.27 -13.91
CA THR A 249 36.41 -19.21 -14.91
C THR A 249 35.06 -18.67 -15.39
N PHE A 250 35.05 -17.56 -16.15
CA PHE A 250 33.82 -17.05 -16.78
C PHE A 250 33.13 -18.10 -17.68
N ASP A 251 33.88 -18.99 -18.33
CA ASP A 251 33.33 -20.04 -19.20
C ASP A 251 32.69 -21.22 -18.42
N THR A 252 32.92 -21.32 -17.12
CA THR A 252 32.42 -22.42 -16.26
C THR A 252 31.26 -22.04 -15.36
N LEU A 253 31.03 -20.74 -15.15
CA LEU A 253 29.91 -20.25 -14.34
C LEU A 253 28.61 -20.28 -15.16
N SER A 254 27.48 -20.39 -14.48
CA SER A 254 26.17 -20.31 -15.12
C SER A 254 25.94 -18.94 -15.78
N ASP A 255 25.39 -18.95 -17.00
CA ASP A 255 25.11 -17.70 -17.74
C ASP A 255 24.16 -16.77 -16.98
N ASP A 256 23.16 -17.33 -16.29
CA ASP A 256 22.23 -16.60 -15.43
C ASP A 256 22.98 -15.80 -14.35
N LEU A 257 24.02 -16.40 -13.76
CA LEU A 257 24.85 -15.74 -12.75
C LEU A 257 25.73 -14.65 -13.37
N ILE A 258 26.21 -14.83 -14.60
CA ILE A 258 27.00 -13.81 -15.32
C ILE A 258 26.11 -12.65 -15.77
N GLU A 259 24.87 -12.91 -16.20
CA GLU A 259 23.91 -11.90 -16.64
C GLU A 259 23.51 -10.96 -15.49
N HIS A 260 23.48 -11.44 -14.24
CA HIS A 260 23.33 -10.59 -13.06
C HIS A 260 24.43 -9.52 -12.86
N PHE A 261 25.59 -9.66 -13.51
CA PHE A 261 26.72 -8.70 -13.44
C PHE A 261 26.99 -7.97 -14.76
N ARG A 262 26.05 -8.00 -15.71
CA ARG A 262 26.18 -7.23 -16.95
C ARG A 262 26.00 -5.74 -16.67
N GLU A 263 26.98 -4.92 -17.04
CA GLU A 263 26.86 -3.46 -16.91
C GLU A 263 25.61 -2.94 -17.66
N PRO A 264 24.81 -2.05 -17.06
CA PRO A 264 23.70 -1.39 -17.76
C PRO A 264 24.22 -0.62 -18.96
N GLU A 265 23.57 -0.77 -20.13
CA GLU A 265 23.93 0.00 -21.32
C GLU A 265 23.62 1.49 -21.12
N ILE A 266 24.63 2.26 -20.69
CA ILE A 266 24.57 3.72 -20.68
C ILE A 266 24.64 4.18 -22.13
N SER A 267 23.49 4.58 -22.68
CA SER A 267 23.39 5.17 -24.01
C SER A 267 24.03 6.56 -24.04
N TYR A 268 25.29 6.62 -24.46
CA TYR A 268 25.96 7.87 -24.80
C TYR A 268 25.46 8.41 -26.15
N ILE A 269 25.58 9.73 -26.36
CA ILE A 269 25.39 10.35 -27.68
C ILE A 269 26.24 9.58 -28.71
N PRO A 270 25.66 9.08 -29.82
CA PRO A 270 26.41 8.42 -30.88
C PRO A 270 27.59 9.27 -31.33
N LYS A 271 28.77 8.67 -31.53
CA LYS A 271 29.99 9.41 -31.89
C LYS A 271 29.84 10.15 -33.21
N GLU A 272 28.93 9.69 -34.07
CA GLU A 272 28.52 10.35 -35.32
C GLU A 272 27.96 11.77 -35.10
N LEU A 273 27.47 12.11 -33.91
CA LEU A 273 26.93 13.44 -33.57
C LEU A 273 27.94 14.35 -32.84
N ALA A 274 29.17 13.88 -32.58
CA ALA A 274 30.14 14.56 -31.72
C ALA A 274 31.35 15.20 -32.43
N THR A 275 31.53 14.97 -33.74
CA THR A 275 32.64 15.54 -34.52
C THR A 275 32.24 15.86 -35.96
N GLU A 276 32.58 17.07 -36.44
CA GLU A 276 32.47 17.45 -37.85
C GLU A 276 33.38 16.57 -38.74
N ASP A 277 32.85 16.24 -39.93
CA ASP A 277 33.45 15.61 -41.10
C ASP A 277 34.96 15.27 -41.07
N VAL A 278 35.28 13.97 -41.04
CA VAL A 278 36.41 13.42 -41.82
C VAL A 278 35.98 12.15 -42.56
N VAL A 279 36.19 12.17 -43.86
CA VAL A 279 35.84 11.11 -44.83
C VAL A 279 36.64 9.82 -44.62
N GLY A 280 35.96 8.67 -44.71
CA GLY A 280 36.55 7.47 -45.34
C GLY A 280 36.66 6.21 -44.48
N GLY A 281 35.60 5.40 -44.46
CA GLY A 281 35.64 4.03 -43.92
C GLY A 281 34.38 3.25 -44.27
N TRP A 282 34.39 2.49 -45.37
CA TRP A 282 33.25 1.63 -45.73
C TRP A 282 33.25 0.38 -44.84
N SER A 283 32.43 0.38 -43.78
CA SER A 283 31.95 -0.86 -43.18
C SER A 283 30.76 -1.36 -43.99
N VAL A 284 30.85 -2.58 -44.52
CA VAL A 284 29.73 -3.22 -45.21
C VAL A 284 28.75 -3.71 -44.15
N GLN A 285 27.67 -2.97 -43.94
CA GLN A 285 26.48 -3.48 -43.24
C GLN A 285 25.97 -4.71 -44.01
N PRO A 286 25.82 -5.89 -43.37
CA PRO A 286 25.20 -7.04 -44.02
C PRO A 286 23.76 -6.71 -44.42
N ILE A 287 23.32 -7.22 -45.56
CA ILE A 287 21.95 -7.04 -46.06
C ILE A 287 21.02 -7.77 -45.08
N ALA A 288 20.11 -7.03 -44.44
CA ALA A 288 19.13 -7.60 -43.51
C ALA A 288 18.18 -8.56 -44.24
N THR A 289 17.88 -9.70 -43.62
CA THR A 289 16.95 -10.70 -44.18
C THR A 289 15.51 -10.19 -44.11
N ASP A 290 14.78 -10.21 -45.24
CA ASP A 290 13.32 -10.04 -45.22
C ASP A 290 12.67 -11.34 -44.71
N TRP A 291 12.48 -11.42 -43.41
CA TRP A 291 11.89 -12.58 -42.74
C TRP A 291 10.44 -12.84 -43.15
N ASN A 292 9.71 -11.83 -43.65
CA ASN A 292 8.36 -12.04 -44.14
C ASN A 292 8.34 -12.75 -45.50
N GLN A 293 9.41 -12.66 -46.31
CA GLN A 293 9.56 -13.42 -47.57
C GLN A 293 10.32 -14.75 -47.40
N HIS A 294 10.76 -15.08 -46.20
CA HIS A 294 11.48 -16.34 -45.94
C HIS A 294 10.56 -17.57 -46.11
N ALA A 295 11.11 -18.71 -46.55
CA ALA A 295 10.35 -19.95 -46.79
C ALA A 295 9.58 -20.44 -45.55
N TYR A 296 10.10 -20.14 -44.35
CA TYR A 296 9.51 -20.49 -43.06
C TYR A 296 8.83 -19.32 -42.33
N ALA A 297 8.48 -18.23 -43.04
CA ALA A 297 7.91 -17.01 -42.45
C ALA A 297 6.67 -17.28 -41.57
N GLN A 298 5.75 -18.16 -41.99
CA GLN A 298 4.58 -18.53 -41.18
C GLN A 298 4.96 -19.33 -39.92
N LYS A 299 5.95 -20.24 -40.01
CA LYS A 299 6.43 -20.99 -38.84
C LYS A 299 7.09 -20.06 -37.82
N LEU A 300 7.85 -19.07 -38.29
CA LEU A 300 8.40 -18.00 -37.46
C LEU A 300 7.32 -17.09 -36.88
N ALA A 301 6.24 -16.80 -37.61
CA ALA A 301 5.11 -16.02 -37.10
C ALA A 301 4.40 -16.74 -35.93
N VAL A 302 4.19 -18.05 -36.03
CA VAL A 302 3.62 -18.86 -34.94
C VAL A 302 4.62 -19.05 -33.80
N ALA A 303 5.93 -19.19 -34.08
CA ALA A 303 6.95 -19.15 -33.04
C ALA A 303 6.95 -17.80 -32.30
N ASN A 304 6.70 -16.70 -33.01
CA ASN A 304 6.51 -15.37 -32.43
C ASN A 304 5.14 -15.15 -31.78
N LEU A 305 4.17 -16.05 -31.97
CA LEU A 305 2.93 -16.07 -31.21
C LEU A 305 3.12 -16.83 -29.88
N ILE A 306 3.98 -17.86 -29.84
CA ILE A 306 4.36 -18.59 -28.63
C ILE A 306 5.38 -17.82 -27.78
N GLY A 307 6.37 -17.20 -28.42
CA GLY A 307 7.39 -16.34 -27.80
C GLY A 307 8.60 -17.08 -27.24
N SER A 308 8.37 -18.01 -26.32
CA SER A 308 9.43 -18.78 -25.65
C SER A 308 8.89 -20.12 -25.14
N TRP A 309 9.70 -21.18 -25.11
CA TRP A 309 9.34 -22.49 -24.54
C TRP A 309 10.58 -23.36 -24.31
N ASN A 310 10.48 -24.37 -23.44
CA ASN A 310 11.57 -25.30 -23.16
C ASN A 310 11.32 -26.67 -23.81
N GLU A 311 12.12 -27.06 -24.82
CA GLU A 311 11.95 -28.35 -25.53
C GLU A 311 12.25 -29.58 -24.65
N ASN A 312 12.90 -29.40 -23.50
CA ASN A 312 13.09 -30.47 -22.50
C ASN A 312 11.85 -30.68 -21.61
N ASN A 313 10.91 -29.73 -21.56
CA ASN A 313 9.63 -29.90 -20.88
C ASN A 313 8.61 -30.50 -21.86
N LYS A 314 8.15 -31.73 -21.57
CA LYS A 314 7.17 -32.42 -22.43
C LYS A 314 5.85 -31.68 -22.53
N THR A 315 5.40 -31.04 -21.45
CA THR A 315 4.12 -30.32 -21.45
C THR A 315 4.20 -29.01 -22.22
N ASP A 316 5.38 -28.36 -22.24
CA ASP A 316 5.62 -27.22 -23.14
C ASP A 316 5.55 -27.67 -24.61
N VAL A 317 6.18 -28.80 -24.94
CA VAL A 317 6.14 -29.37 -26.30
C VAL A 317 4.72 -29.77 -26.71
N GLU A 318 3.92 -30.32 -25.79
CA GLU A 318 2.50 -30.62 -26.01
C GLU A 318 1.71 -29.33 -26.33
N VAL A 319 1.86 -28.27 -25.53
CA VAL A 319 1.24 -26.95 -25.77
C VAL A 319 1.67 -26.36 -27.12
N VAL A 320 2.96 -26.38 -27.43
CA VAL A 320 3.47 -25.89 -28.72
C VAL A 320 2.86 -26.68 -29.87
N THR A 321 2.80 -28.02 -29.76
CA THR A 321 2.19 -28.90 -30.77
C THR A 321 0.72 -28.54 -31.04
N GLN A 322 -0.05 -28.20 -30.01
CA GLN A 322 -1.44 -27.75 -30.18
C GLN A 322 -1.54 -26.41 -30.94
N ILE A 323 -0.67 -25.44 -30.64
CA ILE A 323 -0.68 -24.12 -31.26
C ILE A 323 -0.23 -24.17 -32.73
N ILE A 324 0.81 -24.95 -33.05
CA ILE A 324 1.33 -25.07 -34.43
C ILE A 324 0.46 -25.94 -35.34
N ARG A 325 -0.40 -26.80 -34.76
CA ARG A 325 -1.30 -27.74 -35.47
C ARG A 325 -0.59 -28.71 -36.43
N GLU A 326 0.70 -28.96 -36.23
CA GLU A 326 1.51 -29.98 -36.90
C GLU A 326 2.44 -30.69 -35.90
N ASP A 327 3.12 -31.75 -36.33
CA ASP A 327 4.06 -32.47 -35.47
C ASP A 327 5.29 -31.60 -35.13
N TYR A 328 5.57 -31.44 -33.84
CA TYR A 328 6.68 -30.63 -33.34
C TYR A 328 8.03 -31.01 -33.95
N SER A 329 8.29 -32.29 -34.21
CA SER A 329 9.56 -32.73 -34.78
C SER A 329 9.78 -32.23 -36.21
N ASN A 330 8.70 -32.04 -36.98
CA ASN A 330 8.77 -31.45 -38.32
C ASN A 330 8.94 -29.92 -38.23
N TRP A 331 8.12 -29.24 -37.41
CA TRP A 331 8.17 -27.79 -37.24
C TRP A 331 9.53 -27.30 -36.73
N ILE A 332 10.08 -27.98 -35.71
CA ILE A 332 11.34 -27.58 -35.09
C ILE A 332 12.54 -27.81 -36.00
N THR A 333 12.45 -28.76 -36.93
CA THR A 333 13.48 -29.00 -37.93
C THR A 333 13.62 -27.79 -38.86
N ASP A 334 12.49 -27.26 -39.34
CA ASP A 334 12.48 -26.07 -40.20
C ASP A 334 12.98 -24.81 -39.46
N LEU A 335 12.67 -24.67 -38.16
CA LEU A 335 13.19 -23.57 -37.34
C LEU A 335 14.69 -23.69 -37.03
N ARG A 336 15.23 -24.91 -36.92
CA ARG A 336 16.68 -25.11 -36.75
C ARG A 336 17.46 -24.60 -37.97
N GLU A 337 16.93 -24.77 -39.18
CA GLU A 337 17.52 -24.19 -40.40
C GLU A 337 17.56 -22.65 -40.35
N THR A 338 16.58 -21.98 -39.75
CA THR A 338 16.60 -20.49 -39.67
C THR A 338 17.71 -19.97 -38.76
N LEU A 339 18.16 -20.74 -37.77
CA LEU A 339 19.28 -20.34 -36.87
C LEU A 339 20.61 -20.16 -37.62
N HIS A 340 20.75 -20.73 -38.82
CA HIS A 340 21.95 -20.60 -39.65
C HIS A 340 21.95 -19.35 -40.56
N VAL A 341 20.84 -18.60 -40.59
CA VAL A 341 20.75 -17.33 -41.32
C VAL A 341 21.22 -16.19 -40.42
N HIS A 342 22.06 -15.32 -40.96
CA HIS A 342 22.43 -14.06 -40.31
C HIS A 342 21.17 -13.26 -39.93
N ASP A 343 21.15 -12.63 -38.76
CA ASP A 343 20.02 -11.88 -38.19
C ASP A 343 18.74 -12.66 -37.78
N CYS A 344 18.78 -14.00 -37.74
CA CYS A 344 17.66 -14.84 -37.29
C CYS A 344 16.93 -14.31 -36.02
N PRO A 345 15.59 -14.17 -36.03
CA PRO A 345 14.83 -13.65 -34.90
C PRO A 345 14.77 -14.62 -33.71
N LEU A 346 15.08 -15.90 -33.91
CA LEU A 346 15.16 -16.91 -32.85
C LEU A 346 16.55 -17.00 -32.21
N SER A 347 16.57 -17.32 -30.92
CA SER A 347 17.70 -17.88 -30.20
C SER A 347 17.34 -19.26 -29.64
N TYR A 348 18.36 -20.10 -29.49
CA TYR A 348 18.26 -21.43 -28.90
C TYR A 348 19.47 -21.66 -27.98
N LYS A 349 19.22 -22.08 -26.73
CA LYS A 349 20.28 -22.40 -25.75
C LYS A 349 19.75 -23.38 -24.70
N ASN A 350 20.48 -24.47 -24.44
CA ASN A 350 20.14 -25.46 -23.39
C ASN A 350 18.68 -26.01 -23.42
N GLY A 351 18.10 -26.13 -24.61
CA GLY A 351 16.70 -26.55 -24.80
C GLY A 351 15.67 -25.41 -24.77
N LEU A 352 16.06 -24.21 -24.33
CA LEU A 352 15.20 -23.02 -24.35
C LEU A 352 15.22 -22.39 -25.75
N TRP A 353 14.04 -22.24 -26.34
CA TRP A 353 13.79 -21.46 -27.55
C TRP A 353 13.19 -20.12 -27.15
N ARG A 354 13.66 -19.01 -27.76
CA ARG A 354 13.15 -17.66 -27.49
C ARG A 354 13.22 -16.79 -28.75
N ILE A 355 12.26 -15.88 -28.93
CA ILE A 355 12.37 -14.79 -29.93
C ILE A 355 13.14 -13.62 -29.30
N LYS A 356 14.17 -13.12 -30.01
CA LYS A 356 15.08 -12.06 -29.54
C LYS A 356 14.39 -10.69 -29.40
N ASP A 357 13.67 -10.27 -30.44
CA ASP A 357 12.88 -9.04 -30.45
C ASP A 357 11.46 -9.38 -30.92
N ARG A 358 10.58 -9.59 -29.94
CA ARG A 358 9.18 -9.98 -30.15
C ARG A 358 8.38 -8.92 -30.88
N LEU A 359 8.62 -7.63 -30.59
CA LEU A 359 7.87 -6.53 -31.19
C LEU A 359 8.29 -6.29 -32.65
N LYS A 360 9.59 -6.34 -32.95
CA LYS A 360 10.08 -6.27 -34.34
C LYS A 360 9.56 -7.46 -35.15
N SER A 361 9.70 -8.68 -34.61
CA SER A 361 9.18 -9.90 -35.25
C SER A 361 7.68 -9.84 -35.47
N TRP A 362 6.92 -9.21 -34.57
CA TRP A 362 5.46 -9.03 -34.70
C TRP A 362 5.10 -8.10 -35.86
N LYS A 363 5.81 -6.97 -36.01
CA LYS A 363 5.60 -6.04 -37.12
C LYS A 363 5.99 -6.66 -38.47
N GLU A 364 7.07 -7.44 -38.52
CA GLU A 364 7.55 -8.07 -39.74
C GLU A 364 6.67 -9.27 -40.16
N LEU A 365 6.25 -10.11 -39.20
CA LEU A 365 5.61 -11.40 -39.47
C LEU A 365 4.11 -11.44 -39.19
N GLY A 366 3.51 -10.42 -38.55
CA GLY A 366 2.09 -10.39 -38.16
C GLY A 366 1.12 -10.63 -39.32
N SER A 367 1.48 -10.19 -40.53
CA SER A 367 0.74 -10.47 -41.77
C SER A 367 0.61 -11.96 -42.13
N ARG A 368 1.34 -12.86 -41.47
CA ARG A 368 1.25 -14.32 -41.63
C ARG A 368 0.28 -15.00 -40.66
N LEU A 369 -0.32 -14.24 -39.73
CA LEU A 369 -1.33 -14.73 -38.79
C LEU A 369 -2.76 -14.46 -39.30
N PHE A 370 -3.66 -15.38 -38.98
CA PHE A 370 -5.07 -15.38 -39.39
C PHE A 370 -5.97 -15.73 -38.18
N ASP A 371 -7.28 -15.49 -38.30
CA ASP A 371 -8.28 -15.70 -37.25
C ASP A 371 -8.16 -17.04 -36.51
N ASP A 372 -7.91 -18.11 -37.26
CA ASP A 372 -7.84 -19.48 -36.74
C ASP A 372 -6.57 -19.74 -35.90
N HIS A 373 -5.48 -19.02 -36.18
CA HIS A 373 -4.27 -19.02 -35.36
C HIS A 373 -4.56 -18.32 -34.02
N LEU A 374 -5.27 -17.18 -34.05
CA LEU A 374 -5.63 -16.44 -32.84
C LEU A 374 -6.65 -17.19 -31.96
N ASP A 375 -7.66 -17.84 -32.57
CA ASP A 375 -8.64 -18.67 -31.85
C ASP A 375 -7.97 -19.86 -31.16
N THR A 376 -7.03 -20.53 -31.84
CA THR A 376 -6.26 -21.64 -31.26
C THR A 376 -5.38 -21.16 -30.13
N PHE A 377 -4.63 -20.08 -30.37
CA PHE A 377 -3.77 -19.47 -29.38
C PHE A 377 -4.55 -19.07 -28.12
N LYS A 378 -5.72 -18.43 -28.25
CA LYS A 378 -6.57 -18.09 -27.10
C LYS A 378 -6.96 -19.32 -26.29
N ALA A 379 -7.45 -20.37 -26.96
CA ALA A 379 -7.91 -21.58 -26.28
C ALA A 379 -6.77 -22.22 -25.46
N VAL A 380 -5.59 -22.38 -26.07
CA VAL A 380 -4.42 -22.99 -25.43
C VAL A 380 -3.79 -22.07 -24.37
N ALA A 381 -3.72 -20.76 -24.61
CA ALA A 381 -3.24 -19.79 -23.63
C ALA A 381 -4.12 -19.78 -22.37
N LEU A 382 -5.44 -19.87 -22.52
CA LEU A 382 -6.35 -20.00 -21.39
C LEU A 382 -6.22 -21.35 -20.68
N GLU A 383 -6.00 -22.46 -21.39
CA GLU A 383 -5.71 -23.77 -20.76
C GLU A 383 -4.48 -23.70 -19.87
N VAL A 384 -3.38 -23.15 -20.38
CA VAL A 384 -2.10 -23.00 -19.65
C VAL A 384 -2.21 -22.03 -18.49
N LEU A 385 -2.71 -20.81 -18.73
CA LEU A 385 -2.67 -19.72 -17.75
C LEU A 385 -3.72 -19.88 -16.64
N ARG A 386 -4.80 -20.64 -16.86
CA ARG A 386 -5.76 -21.03 -15.80
C ARG A 386 -5.25 -22.13 -14.88
N ILE A 387 -4.04 -22.68 -15.08
CA ILE A 387 -3.43 -23.59 -14.10
C ILE A 387 -2.91 -22.76 -12.93
N ASP A 388 -3.49 -23.00 -11.76
CA ASP A 388 -3.07 -22.49 -10.47
C ASP A 388 -1.74 -23.13 -10.02
N ASP A 389 -0.89 -22.35 -9.33
CA ASP A 389 0.39 -22.83 -8.82
C ASP A 389 0.16 -23.83 -7.67
N PRO A 390 0.56 -25.12 -7.83
CA PRO A 390 0.38 -26.13 -6.79
C PRO A 390 1.14 -25.80 -5.49
N SER A 391 2.07 -24.83 -5.50
CA SER A 391 2.73 -24.34 -4.29
C SER A 391 1.75 -23.76 -3.26
N PHE A 392 0.58 -23.26 -3.68
CA PHE A 392 -0.44 -22.74 -2.76
C PHE A 392 -1.18 -23.82 -1.95
N GLU A 393 -1.09 -25.10 -2.37
CA GLU A 393 -1.56 -26.23 -1.55
C GLU A 393 -0.70 -26.46 -0.31
N LEU A 394 0.51 -25.88 -0.25
CA LEU A 394 1.41 -25.98 0.90
C LEU A 394 1.20 -24.82 1.89
N PRO A 395 1.45 -25.04 3.20
CA PRO A 395 1.55 -23.96 4.18
C PRO A 395 2.54 -22.88 3.74
N GLY A 396 2.26 -21.61 4.06
CA GLY A 396 3.06 -20.47 3.60
C GLY A 396 4.56 -20.55 3.93
N GLU A 397 4.93 -21.25 5.00
CA GLU A 397 6.32 -21.50 5.40
C GLU A 397 7.01 -22.60 4.58
N GLU A 398 6.27 -23.51 3.95
CA GLU A 398 6.81 -24.65 3.17
C GLU A 398 6.91 -24.35 1.66
N ARG A 399 6.24 -23.29 1.17
CA ARG A 399 6.17 -22.98 -0.28
C ARG A 399 7.53 -22.74 -0.95
N TYR A 400 8.57 -22.34 -0.20
CA TYR A 400 9.92 -22.22 -0.75
C TYR A 400 10.51 -23.57 -1.19
N ALA A 401 10.05 -24.67 -0.59
CA ALA A 401 10.47 -26.04 -0.88
C ALA A 401 9.52 -26.76 -1.86
N ALA A 402 8.56 -26.07 -2.50
CA ALA A 402 7.49 -26.70 -3.28
C ALA A 402 7.99 -27.71 -4.35
N ALA A 403 9.15 -27.46 -4.97
CA ALA A 403 9.81 -28.40 -5.88
C ALA A 403 10.18 -29.75 -5.23
N ILE A 404 10.60 -29.75 -3.97
CA ILE A 404 10.91 -30.97 -3.18
C ILE A 404 9.62 -31.76 -2.90
N HIS A 405 8.49 -31.08 -2.72
CA HIS A 405 7.16 -31.67 -2.53
C HIS A 405 6.48 -32.07 -3.85
N GLY A 406 7.13 -31.88 -5.01
CA GLY A 406 6.53 -32.13 -6.34
C GLY A 406 5.41 -31.15 -6.70
N LYS A 407 5.29 -30.03 -5.97
CA LYS A 407 4.31 -28.97 -6.17
C LYS A 407 4.89 -27.88 -7.08
N VAL A 408 5.00 -28.21 -8.36
CA VAL A 408 5.48 -27.31 -9.41
C VAL A 408 4.44 -27.17 -10.51
N LEU A 409 4.38 -26.00 -11.14
CA LEU A 409 3.61 -25.82 -12.37
C LEU A 409 4.10 -26.79 -13.46
N PRO A 410 3.20 -27.40 -14.24
CA PRO A 410 3.59 -28.35 -15.28
C PRO A 410 4.35 -27.67 -16.42
N HIS A 411 3.88 -26.48 -16.83
CA HIS A 411 4.44 -25.67 -17.92
C HIS A 411 5.52 -24.72 -17.41
N SER A 412 6.56 -24.47 -18.21
CA SER A 412 7.65 -23.56 -17.84
C SER A 412 7.19 -22.12 -17.64
N SER A 413 7.92 -21.37 -16.81
CA SER A 413 7.74 -19.92 -16.67
C SER A 413 7.90 -19.21 -18.02
N ASN A 414 8.90 -19.60 -18.82
CA ASN A 414 9.17 -19.04 -20.15
C ASN A 414 7.97 -19.17 -21.10
N LEU A 415 7.29 -20.31 -21.10
CA LEU A 415 6.08 -20.52 -21.91
C LEU A 415 4.91 -19.70 -21.39
N ARG A 416 4.66 -19.69 -20.08
CA ARG A 416 3.57 -18.88 -19.49
C ARG A 416 3.76 -17.38 -19.75
N GLU A 417 5.00 -16.90 -19.64
CA GLU A 417 5.40 -15.52 -19.97
C GLU A 417 5.20 -15.24 -21.46
N GLY A 418 5.69 -16.11 -22.35
CA GLY A 418 5.50 -15.98 -23.80
C GLY A 418 4.03 -15.94 -24.24
N LEU A 419 3.14 -16.68 -23.58
CA LEU A 419 1.70 -16.61 -23.85
C LEU A 419 1.08 -15.30 -23.32
N ALA A 420 1.47 -14.82 -22.13
CA ALA A 420 0.99 -13.54 -21.59
C ALA A 420 1.44 -12.34 -22.43
N GLU A 421 2.73 -12.29 -22.79
CA GLU A 421 3.30 -11.27 -23.70
C GLU A 421 2.62 -11.27 -25.08
N ALA A 422 2.21 -12.43 -25.58
CA ALA A 422 1.51 -12.53 -26.86
C ALA A 422 0.07 -12.01 -26.79
N LEU A 423 -0.63 -12.20 -25.67
CA LEU A 423 -1.89 -11.49 -25.41
C LEU A 423 -1.67 -9.96 -25.38
N ALA A 424 -0.58 -9.50 -24.77
CA ALA A 424 -0.21 -8.09 -24.77
C ALA A 424 0.10 -7.55 -26.17
N LEU A 425 0.75 -8.33 -27.04
CA LEU A 425 0.98 -7.96 -28.44
C LEU A 425 -0.32 -7.93 -29.26
N ILE A 426 -1.20 -8.92 -29.10
CA ILE A 426 -2.50 -8.97 -29.79
C ILE A 426 -3.34 -7.72 -29.49
N GLY A 427 -3.46 -7.35 -28.21
CA GLY A 427 -4.27 -6.21 -27.79
C GLY A 427 -3.71 -4.82 -28.13
N ASN A 428 -2.42 -4.72 -28.47
CA ASN A 428 -1.74 -3.42 -28.69
C ASN A 428 -1.12 -3.23 -30.07
N ARG A 429 -1.03 -4.30 -30.87
CA ARG A 429 -0.39 -4.34 -32.21
C ARG A 429 -1.27 -5.07 -33.23
N ALA A 430 -2.58 -4.86 -33.15
CA ALA A 430 -3.57 -5.39 -34.08
C ALA A 430 -3.39 -4.85 -35.52
N ASP A 431 -2.77 -3.67 -35.67
CA ASP A 431 -2.34 -3.06 -36.93
C ASP A 431 -1.44 -3.98 -37.78
N SER A 432 -0.65 -4.83 -37.13
CA SER A 432 0.24 -5.79 -37.78
C SER A 432 -0.49 -7.05 -38.28
N LEU A 433 -1.73 -7.30 -37.83
CA LEU A 433 -2.52 -8.51 -38.09
C LEU A 433 -3.47 -8.35 -39.29
N ILE A 434 -2.96 -7.78 -40.39
CA ILE A 434 -3.74 -7.31 -41.56
C ILE A 434 -4.63 -8.36 -42.26
N ASN A 435 -4.42 -9.65 -42.01
CA ASN A 435 -5.18 -10.77 -42.58
C ASN A 435 -6.20 -11.39 -41.60
N CYS A 436 -6.32 -10.85 -40.39
CA CYS A 436 -7.38 -11.22 -39.44
C CYS A 436 -8.64 -10.36 -39.69
N THR A 437 -9.80 -10.89 -39.30
CA THR A 437 -11.07 -10.15 -39.33
C THR A 437 -10.98 -8.91 -38.44
N HIS A 438 -11.56 -7.79 -38.90
CA HIS A 438 -11.61 -6.54 -38.12
C HIS A 438 -12.23 -6.76 -36.73
N GLY A 439 -11.59 -6.22 -35.69
CA GLY A 439 -11.96 -6.41 -34.29
C GLY A 439 -11.64 -7.78 -33.67
N LYS A 440 -11.10 -8.74 -34.44
CA LYS A 440 -10.76 -10.09 -33.94
C LYS A 440 -9.70 -10.05 -32.84
N ALA A 441 -8.63 -9.29 -33.06
CA ALA A 441 -7.52 -9.15 -32.11
C ALA A 441 -8.01 -8.58 -30.77
N ASP A 442 -8.77 -7.47 -30.81
CA ASP A 442 -9.34 -6.84 -29.62
C ASP A 442 -10.26 -7.80 -28.86
N ALA A 443 -11.13 -8.53 -29.57
CA ALA A 443 -12.02 -9.53 -28.96
C ALA A 443 -11.23 -10.68 -28.32
N ILE A 444 -10.12 -11.12 -28.92
CA ILE A 444 -9.25 -12.15 -28.34
C ILE A 444 -8.59 -11.63 -27.07
N ALA A 445 -7.98 -10.44 -27.09
CA ALA A 445 -7.33 -9.87 -25.91
C ALA A 445 -8.34 -9.63 -24.76
N ALA A 446 -9.45 -8.95 -25.05
CA ALA A 446 -10.48 -8.60 -24.07
C ALA A 446 -11.13 -9.85 -23.45
N LEU A 447 -11.57 -10.81 -24.27
CA LEU A 447 -12.16 -12.04 -23.75
C LEU A 447 -11.15 -12.86 -22.96
N SER A 448 -9.87 -12.90 -23.35
CA SER A 448 -8.86 -13.68 -22.62
C SER A 448 -8.60 -13.10 -21.22
N VAL A 449 -8.48 -11.78 -21.08
CA VAL A 449 -8.33 -11.13 -19.76
C VAL A 449 -9.57 -11.41 -18.91
N ARG A 450 -10.77 -11.18 -19.44
CA ARG A 450 -12.04 -11.45 -18.73
C ARG A 450 -12.15 -12.91 -18.28
N GLU A 451 -11.81 -13.85 -19.16
CA GLU A 451 -11.88 -15.29 -18.91
C GLU A 451 -10.81 -15.84 -17.96
N LEU A 452 -9.73 -15.10 -17.70
CA LEU A 452 -8.71 -15.47 -16.70
C LEU A 452 -9.13 -15.09 -15.27
N PHE A 453 -9.92 -14.01 -15.14
CA PHE A 453 -10.29 -13.42 -13.84
C PHE A 453 -11.77 -13.60 -13.46
N ASP A 454 -12.62 -14.16 -14.32
CA ASP A 454 -14.02 -14.47 -14.00
C ASP A 454 -14.13 -15.37 -12.75
N LYS A 455 -14.70 -14.80 -11.68
CA LYS A 455 -14.89 -15.43 -10.36
C LYS A 455 -13.62 -16.03 -9.75
N SER A 456 -12.47 -15.45 -10.08
CA SER A 456 -11.15 -15.91 -9.64
C SER A 456 -10.86 -15.57 -8.17
N ASP A 457 -10.40 -16.57 -7.42
CA ASP A 457 -10.04 -16.44 -6.02
C ASP A 457 -8.59 -15.95 -5.82
N TRP A 458 -8.16 -15.82 -4.56
CA TRP A 458 -6.81 -15.37 -4.21
C TRP A 458 -5.72 -16.31 -4.76
N VAL A 459 -6.00 -17.61 -4.91
CA VAL A 459 -5.05 -18.58 -5.45
C VAL A 459 -4.79 -18.26 -6.92
N ARG A 460 -5.81 -17.95 -7.71
CA ARG A 460 -5.64 -17.54 -9.11
C ARG A 460 -4.84 -16.24 -9.24
N TRP A 461 -5.17 -15.21 -8.46
CA TRP A 461 -4.42 -13.95 -8.47
C TRP A 461 -2.96 -14.15 -8.06
N GLY A 462 -2.69 -14.95 -7.02
CA GLY A 462 -1.34 -15.30 -6.59
C GLY A 462 -0.57 -16.14 -7.62
N SER A 463 -1.25 -17.04 -8.33
CA SER A 463 -0.68 -17.92 -9.37
C SER A 463 -0.31 -17.19 -10.66
N LEU A 464 -0.95 -16.03 -10.89
CA LEU A 464 -0.65 -15.14 -12.00
C LEU A 464 0.26 -13.97 -11.61
N ASN A 465 0.66 -13.83 -10.34
CA ASN A 465 1.36 -12.65 -9.80
C ASN A 465 2.48 -12.11 -10.70
N SER A 466 3.42 -12.95 -11.16
CA SER A 466 4.52 -12.50 -12.05
C SER A 466 4.08 -12.09 -13.47
N LEU A 467 2.87 -12.48 -13.88
CA LEU A 467 2.31 -12.24 -15.21
C LEU A 467 1.27 -11.10 -15.21
N LEU A 468 0.74 -10.70 -14.05
CA LEU A 468 -0.25 -9.62 -13.94
C LEU A 468 0.17 -8.32 -14.66
N PRO A 469 1.43 -7.84 -14.59
CA PRO A 469 1.83 -6.62 -15.30
C PRO A 469 1.78 -6.75 -16.83
N ILE A 470 2.03 -7.95 -17.36
CA ILE A 470 1.97 -8.22 -18.81
C ILE A 470 0.51 -8.40 -19.26
N LEU A 471 -0.30 -9.10 -18.45
CA LEU A 471 -1.71 -9.33 -18.72
C LEU A 471 -2.55 -8.03 -18.64
N SER A 472 -2.18 -7.11 -17.74
CA SER A 472 -2.88 -5.82 -17.62
C SER A 472 -2.68 -4.93 -18.84
N GLU A 473 -1.50 -5.00 -19.47
CA GLU A 473 -1.22 -4.30 -20.73
C GLU A 473 -2.06 -4.82 -21.92
N ALA A 474 -2.51 -6.08 -21.91
CA ALA A 474 -3.27 -6.67 -23.02
C ALA A 474 -4.64 -6.01 -23.23
N ARG A 475 -5.36 -5.72 -22.15
CA ARG A 475 -6.58 -4.89 -22.19
C ARG A 475 -6.83 -4.24 -20.82
N PRO A 476 -6.29 -3.03 -20.57
CA PRO A 476 -6.40 -2.36 -19.28
C PRO A 476 -7.83 -2.24 -18.76
N ASP A 477 -8.80 -1.88 -19.61
CA ASP A 477 -10.21 -1.77 -19.19
C ASP A 477 -10.79 -3.04 -18.57
N GLU A 478 -10.51 -4.20 -19.18
CA GLU A 478 -11.00 -5.49 -18.71
C GLU A 478 -10.24 -5.92 -17.44
N PHE A 479 -8.94 -5.62 -17.37
CA PHE A 479 -8.13 -5.90 -16.19
C PHE A 479 -8.58 -5.06 -14.99
N LEU A 480 -8.74 -3.74 -15.15
CA LEU A 480 -9.24 -2.86 -14.09
C LEU A 480 -10.66 -3.27 -13.65
N SER A 481 -11.54 -3.66 -14.57
CA SER A 481 -12.88 -4.16 -14.24
C SER A 481 -12.81 -5.48 -13.44
N ALA A 482 -11.91 -6.38 -13.79
CA ALA A 482 -11.67 -7.61 -13.05
C ALA A 482 -11.12 -7.34 -11.63
N VAL A 483 -10.24 -6.34 -11.47
CA VAL A 483 -9.72 -5.90 -10.18
C VAL A 483 -10.83 -5.26 -9.34
N GLU A 484 -11.64 -4.34 -9.89
CA GLU A 484 -12.77 -3.71 -9.18
C GLU A 484 -13.80 -4.74 -8.68
N ASN A 485 -14.13 -5.73 -9.52
CA ASN A 485 -15.01 -6.85 -9.17
C ASN A 485 -14.40 -7.76 -8.09
N ALA A 486 -13.08 -7.97 -8.13
CA ALA A 486 -12.38 -8.71 -7.09
C ALA A 486 -12.45 -7.98 -5.74
N ILE A 487 -12.15 -6.67 -5.67
CA ILE A 487 -12.22 -5.92 -4.41
C ILE A 487 -13.66 -5.88 -3.87
N ALA A 488 -14.66 -5.75 -4.74
CA ALA A 488 -16.08 -5.74 -4.35
C ALA A 488 -16.58 -7.08 -3.77
N SER A 489 -15.89 -8.18 -4.05
CA SER A 489 -16.30 -9.50 -3.55
C SER A 489 -16.07 -9.64 -2.05
N THR A 490 -16.96 -10.36 -1.36
CA THR A 490 -16.88 -10.56 0.10
C THR A 490 -16.75 -12.05 0.44
N PRO A 491 -15.65 -12.50 1.07
CA PRO A 491 -14.42 -11.76 1.36
C PRO A 491 -13.62 -11.45 0.08
N SER A 492 -12.85 -10.37 0.08
CA SER A 492 -12.04 -10.02 -1.09
C SER A 492 -10.86 -11.00 -1.21
N PRO A 493 -10.49 -11.44 -2.43
CA PRO A 493 -9.30 -12.25 -2.63
C PRO A 493 -8.02 -11.49 -2.25
N PHE A 494 -8.04 -10.15 -2.23
CA PHE A 494 -6.87 -9.34 -1.87
C PHE A 494 -6.65 -9.28 -0.35
N ASP A 495 -7.71 -9.35 0.47
CA ASP A 495 -7.59 -9.56 1.91
C ASP A 495 -6.79 -10.84 2.18
N ARG A 496 -7.15 -11.93 1.48
CA ARG A 496 -6.45 -13.21 1.56
C ARG A 496 -5.02 -13.13 1.03
N LEU A 497 -4.73 -12.36 -0.02
CA LEU A 497 -3.35 -12.14 -0.48
C LEU A 497 -2.49 -11.42 0.58
N PHE A 498 -3.04 -10.43 1.27
CA PHE A 498 -2.37 -9.78 2.41
C PHE A 498 -2.13 -10.77 3.57
N GLU A 499 -3.11 -11.62 3.91
CA GLU A 499 -2.93 -12.69 4.91
C GLU A 499 -1.86 -13.73 4.53
N GLN A 500 -1.52 -13.89 3.24
CA GLN A 500 -0.44 -14.77 2.80
C GLN A 500 0.96 -14.13 2.91
N GLU A 501 1.08 -12.88 3.37
CA GLU A 501 2.37 -12.22 3.61
C GLU A 501 3.12 -12.89 4.77
N ASN A 502 4.29 -13.45 4.48
CA ASN A 502 5.19 -14.00 5.49
C ASN A 502 6.43 -13.10 5.68
N ALA A 503 6.71 -12.71 6.92
CA ALA A 503 7.88 -11.87 7.29
C ALA A 503 9.19 -12.65 7.50
N GLY A 504 9.25 -13.92 7.09
CA GLY A 504 10.43 -14.79 7.23
C GLY A 504 11.50 -14.58 6.15
N VAL A 505 12.67 -15.21 6.30
CA VAL A 505 13.77 -15.15 5.31
C VAL A 505 13.40 -15.75 3.95
N PHE A 506 12.46 -16.70 3.94
CA PHE A 506 11.85 -17.27 2.73
C PHE A 506 10.46 -16.69 2.43
N GLY A 507 10.12 -15.58 3.08
CA GLY A 507 8.87 -14.86 2.91
C GLY A 507 8.65 -14.42 1.47
N ARG A 508 7.40 -14.47 1.03
CA ARG A 508 6.95 -13.98 -0.27
C ARG A 508 5.77 -13.03 -0.06
N ASN A 509 5.63 -12.09 -0.97
CA ASN A 509 4.44 -11.26 -1.13
C ASN A 509 3.82 -11.60 -2.49
N TYR A 510 2.50 -11.81 -2.52
CA TYR A 510 1.75 -12.25 -3.70
C TYR A 510 0.87 -11.15 -4.30
N ILE A 511 0.94 -9.90 -3.78
CA ILE A 511 0.24 -8.73 -4.32
C ILE A 511 1.14 -7.84 -5.20
N THR A 512 2.46 -8.03 -5.17
CA THR A 512 3.43 -7.13 -5.84
C THR A 512 3.21 -7.00 -7.34
N GLY A 513 2.78 -8.06 -8.00
CA GLY A 513 2.46 -8.05 -9.42
C GLY A 513 1.15 -7.33 -9.75
N LEU A 514 0.18 -7.33 -8.84
CA LEU A 514 -1.02 -6.50 -8.97
C LEU A 514 -0.66 -5.02 -8.82
N LEU A 515 0.20 -4.66 -7.85
CA LEU A 515 0.69 -3.30 -7.70
C LEU A 515 1.47 -2.84 -8.93
N TRP A 516 2.40 -3.65 -9.44
CA TRP A 516 3.13 -3.36 -10.69
C TRP A 516 2.22 -3.28 -11.92
N ALA A 517 1.15 -4.07 -11.98
CA ALA A 517 0.16 -4.00 -13.06
C ALA A 517 -0.63 -2.69 -13.06
N LEU A 518 -1.03 -2.22 -11.87
CA LEU A 518 -1.72 -0.95 -11.68
C LEU A 518 -0.78 0.23 -11.92
N GLU A 519 0.44 0.20 -11.36
CA GLU A 519 1.51 1.16 -11.65
C GLU A 519 1.79 1.30 -13.15
N GLY A 520 1.88 0.18 -13.87
CA GLY A 520 2.06 0.15 -15.32
C GLY A 520 0.93 0.84 -16.09
N ILE A 521 -0.32 0.61 -15.67
CA ILE A 521 -1.51 1.26 -16.26
C ILE A 521 -1.56 2.76 -15.92
N ALA A 522 -1.20 3.15 -14.70
CA ALA A 522 -1.23 4.55 -14.25
C ALA A 522 -0.32 5.49 -15.05
N TRP A 523 0.61 4.96 -15.85
CA TRP A 523 1.39 5.76 -16.80
C TRP A 523 0.54 6.42 -17.87
N GLU A 524 -0.57 5.83 -18.30
CA GLU A 524 -1.47 6.41 -19.30
C GLU A 524 -2.52 7.33 -18.66
N GLU A 525 -2.58 8.58 -19.14
CA GLU A 525 -3.48 9.62 -18.59
C GLU A 525 -4.94 9.16 -18.49
N THR A 526 -5.44 8.49 -19.53
CA THR A 526 -6.83 7.99 -19.63
C THR A 526 -7.21 6.98 -18.55
N TYR A 527 -6.24 6.35 -17.88
CA TYR A 527 -6.48 5.36 -16.82
C TYR A 527 -6.07 5.84 -15.43
N LEU A 528 -5.43 7.03 -15.30
CA LEU A 528 -4.87 7.49 -14.03
C LEU A 528 -5.93 7.52 -12.92
N SER A 529 -7.05 8.23 -13.10
CA SER A 529 -8.05 8.42 -12.05
C SER A 529 -8.65 7.10 -11.56
N ARG A 530 -9.09 6.23 -12.49
CA ARG A 530 -9.64 4.90 -12.17
C ARG A 530 -8.62 4.02 -11.43
N THR A 531 -7.37 4.02 -11.89
CA THR A 531 -6.29 3.22 -11.29
C THR A 531 -5.89 3.74 -9.91
N ALA A 532 -5.89 5.06 -9.73
CA ALA A 532 -5.59 5.71 -8.46
C ALA A 532 -6.68 5.43 -7.41
N VAL A 533 -7.97 5.43 -7.80
CA VAL A 533 -9.07 5.01 -6.93
C VAL A 533 -8.96 3.53 -6.56
N ILE A 534 -8.66 2.64 -7.52
CA ILE A 534 -8.44 1.21 -7.26
C ILE A 534 -7.28 0.99 -6.29
N LEU A 535 -6.14 1.69 -6.46
CA LEU A 535 -5.01 1.60 -5.53
C LEU A 535 -5.37 2.15 -4.14
N ALA A 536 -6.18 3.22 -4.06
CA ALA A 536 -6.63 3.78 -2.79
C ALA A 536 -7.58 2.83 -2.05
N GLU A 537 -8.43 2.11 -2.79
CA GLU A 537 -9.29 1.07 -2.23
C GLU A 537 -8.47 -0.13 -1.75
N ILE A 538 -7.51 -0.63 -2.53
CA ILE A 538 -6.61 -1.70 -2.07
C ILE A 538 -5.79 -1.25 -0.84
N ALA A 539 -5.46 0.04 -0.73
CA ALA A 539 -4.79 0.61 0.44
C ALA A 539 -5.68 0.73 1.69
N SER A 540 -7.01 0.77 1.56
CA SER A 540 -7.91 0.74 2.72
C SER A 540 -8.08 -0.68 3.30
N HIS A 541 -7.82 -1.71 2.47
CA HIS A 541 -7.76 -3.11 2.87
C HIS A 541 -6.38 -3.57 3.40
N ASP A 542 -5.32 -2.76 3.25
CA ASP A 542 -3.95 -3.12 3.65
C ASP A 542 -3.79 -3.13 5.20
N PRO A 543 -3.52 -4.28 5.85
CA PRO A 543 -3.31 -4.36 7.30
C PRO A 543 -1.94 -3.82 7.76
N GLY A 544 -1.07 -3.43 6.83
CA GLY A 544 0.31 -3.04 7.08
C GLY A 544 1.29 -4.22 7.12
N GLY A 545 2.52 -3.96 7.56
CA GLY A 545 3.60 -4.95 7.62
C GLY A 545 4.92 -4.41 7.04
N ASN A 546 5.84 -5.31 6.69
CA ASN A 546 7.26 -4.97 6.57
C ASN A 546 7.79 -4.84 5.12
N TRP A 547 6.99 -5.13 4.09
CA TRP A 547 7.43 -4.95 2.69
C TRP A 547 7.32 -3.47 2.27
N ALA A 548 8.30 -3.02 1.49
CA ALA A 548 8.35 -1.64 0.98
C ALA A 548 7.36 -1.38 -0.17
N ASN A 549 7.05 -2.38 -1.02
CA ASN A 549 6.05 -2.23 -2.08
C ASN A 549 4.64 -2.49 -1.51
N ARG A 550 3.84 -1.43 -1.39
CA ARG A 550 2.49 -1.39 -0.81
C ARG A 550 1.63 -0.37 -1.56
N PRO A 551 0.31 -0.55 -1.65
CA PRO A 551 -0.57 0.30 -2.47
C PRO A 551 -0.49 1.80 -2.13
N GLY A 552 -0.35 2.17 -0.84
CA GLY A 552 -0.14 3.56 -0.44
C GLY A 552 1.20 4.17 -0.91
N ASN A 553 2.24 3.34 -1.05
CA ASN A 553 3.54 3.78 -1.58
C ASN A 553 3.47 3.91 -3.11
N SER A 554 2.80 2.99 -3.80
CA SER A 554 2.51 3.11 -5.25
C SER A 554 1.73 4.41 -5.55
N LEU A 555 0.73 4.77 -4.75
CA LEU A 555 0.04 6.06 -4.85
C LEU A 555 0.97 7.25 -4.64
N THR A 556 1.77 7.24 -3.56
CA THR A 556 2.72 8.32 -3.30
C THR A 556 3.67 8.50 -4.49
N ASP A 557 4.28 7.43 -5.00
CA ASP A 557 5.20 7.46 -6.13
C ASP A 557 4.53 7.92 -7.45
N ILE A 558 3.28 7.52 -7.73
CA ILE A 558 2.52 7.99 -8.90
C ILE A 558 2.35 9.53 -8.84
N PHE A 559 2.00 10.07 -7.67
CA PHE A 559 1.65 11.48 -7.50
C PHE A 559 2.79 12.41 -7.06
N LEU A 560 4.00 11.91 -6.77
CA LEU A 560 5.15 12.70 -6.29
C LEU A 560 5.31 14.03 -7.04
N PRO A 561 5.23 15.20 -6.37
CA PRO A 561 5.18 16.48 -7.08
C PRO A 561 6.44 16.80 -7.89
N TRP A 562 7.59 16.27 -7.48
CA TRP A 562 8.89 16.50 -8.11
C TRP A 562 9.28 15.42 -9.14
N MET A 563 8.61 14.26 -9.14
CA MET A 563 8.88 13.13 -10.06
C MET A 563 7.62 12.24 -10.20
N PRO A 564 6.57 12.73 -10.87
CA PRO A 564 5.32 11.98 -11.03
C PRO A 564 5.50 10.83 -12.00
N HIS A 565 5.13 9.62 -11.59
CA HIS A 565 5.24 8.43 -12.42
C HIS A 565 3.99 8.20 -13.29
N THR A 566 3.58 9.23 -14.02
CA THR A 566 2.46 9.20 -14.97
C THR A 566 2.67 10.17 -16.14
N LEU A 567 2.05 9.93 -17.30
CA LEU A 567 2.00 10.88 -18.43
C LEU A 567 0.96 11.98 -18.26
N ALA A 568 0.05 11.84 -17.29
CA ALA A 568 -1.04 12.77 -17.05
C ALA A 568 -0.58 14.21 -16.75
N SER A 569 -1.37 15.17 -17.22
CA SER A 569 -1.18 16.60 -16.95
C SER A 569 -1.25 16.95 -15.45
N VAL A 570 -0.95 18.21 -15.08
CA VAL A 570 -1.13 18.67 -13.69
C VAL A 570 -2.61 18.57 -13.30
N GLU A 571 -3.50 19.07 -14.15
CA GLU A 571 -4.95 19.12 -13.96
C GLU A 571 -5.57 17.72 -13.79
N LYS A 572 -5.14 16.74 -14.60
CA LYS A 572 -5.59 15.34 -14.46
C LYS A 572 -5.13 14.70 -13.15
N ARG A 573 -3.91 15.01 -12.70
CA ARG A 573 -3.40 14.54 -11.39
C ARG A 573 -4.15 15.19 -10.22
N GLN A 574 -4.48 16.47 -10.34
CA GLN A 574 -5.34 17.19 -9.39
C GLN A 574 -6.73 16.57 -9.32
N ALA A 575 -7.38 16.29 -10.46
CA ALA A 575 -8.68 15.62 -10.52
C ALA A 575 -8.67 14.22 -9.89
N ALA A 576 -7.64 13.42 -10.16
CA ALA A 576 -7.48 12.11 -9.53
C ALA A 576 -7.31 12.21 -7.99
N LEU A 577 -6.54 13.18 -7.51
CA LEU A 577 -6.39 13.43 -6.06
C LEU A 577 -7.71 13.86 -5.40
N MET A 578 -8.48 14.75 -6.04
CA MET A 578 -9.83 15.11 -5.55
C MET A 578 -10.76 13.90 -5.52
N THR A 579 -10.71 13.04 -6.55
CA THR A 579 -11.50 11.81 -6.62
C THR A 579 -11.16 10.87 -5.44
N ILE A 580 -9.87 10.68 -5.15
CA ILE A 580 -9.42 9.88 -3.99
C ILE A 580 -9.88 10.52 -2.67
N CYS A 581 -9.87 11.85 -2.55
CA CYS A 581 -10.39 12.56 -1.38
C CYS A 581 -11.88 12.33 -1.14
N THR A 582 -12.68 12.23 -2.21
CA THR A 582 -14.12 11.96 -2.13
C THR A 582 -14.40 10.50 -1.81
N GLU A 583 -13.74 9.56 -2.48
CA GLU A 583 -14.07 8.13 -2.36
C GLU A 583 -13.33 7.39 -1.22
N GLN A 584 -12.13 7.83 -0.84
CA GLN A 584 -11.26 7.16 0.15
C GLN A 584 -10.59 8.18 1.10
N PRO A 585 -11.36 8.99 1.86
CA PRO A 585 -10.86 10.17 2.57
C PRO A 585 -9.72 9.89 3.58
N GLU A 586 -9.71 8.73 4.24
CA GLU A 586 -8.66 8.36 5.20
C GLU A 586 -7.34 7.93 4.52
N VAL A 587 -7.42 7.36 3.31
CA VAL A 587 -6.25 7.07 2.47
C VAL A 587 -5.77 8.37 1.81
N ALA A 588 -6.70 9.20 1.34
CA ALA A 588 -6.44 10.50 0.76
C ALA A 588 -5.71 11.44 1.73
N TRP A 589 -6.11 11.45 2.99
CA TRP A 589 -5.44 12.23 4.03
C TRP A 589 -3.96 11.84 4.14
N LYS A 590 -3.67 10.54 4.29
CA LYS A 590 -2.29 10.02 4.37
C LYS A 590 -1.48 10.30 3.10
N LEU A 591 -2.12 10.19 1.93
CA LEU A 591 -1.50 10.50 0.64
C LEU A 591 -1.17 12.00 0.52
N LEU A 592 -2.11 12.89 0.82
CA LEU A 592 -1.84 14.33 0.78
C LEU A 592 -0.77 14.74 1.80
N GLU A 593 -0.75 14.11 2.98
CA GLU A 593 0.33 14.29 3.95
C GLU A 593 1.69 13.86 3.40
N SER A 594 1.79 12.74 2.66
CA SER A 594 3.04 12.29 2.04
C SER A 594 3.49 13.16 0.86
N LEU A 595 2.54 13.83 0.19
CA LEU A 595 2.80 14.73 -0.94
C LEU A 595 3.15 16.18 -0.53
N LEU A 596 3.15 16.50 0.77
CA LEU A 596 3.60 17.82 1.25
C LEU A 596 5.11 18.04 1.01
N PRO A 597 5.56 19.30 0.78
CA PRO A 597 6.97 19.65 0.61
C PRO A 597 7.89 19.05 1.69
N ASN A 598 9.02 18.50 1.25
CA ASN A 598 10.07 17.88 2.07
C ASN A 598 9.69 16.59 2.83
N GLN A 599 8.50 16.00 2.62
CA GLN A 599 8.14 14.71 3.23
C GLN A 599 8.81 13.52 2.53
N HIS A 600 8.88 13.53 1.19
CA HIS A 600 9.55 12.49 0.40
C HIS A 600 10.61 13.10 -0.53
N SER A 601 11.89 12.77 -0.29
CA SER A 601 13.06 13.24 -1.05
C SER A 601 13.73 12.16 -1.91
N THR A 602 13.24 10.91 -1.85
CA THR A 602 13.73 9.76 -2.60
C THR A 602 12.56 8.87 -3.03
N THR A 603 12.75 8.12 -4.12
CA THR A 603 11.78 7.15 -4.66
C THR A 603 12.53 5.99 -5.34
N SER A 604 11.96 4.79 -5.34
CA SER A 604 12.41 3.67 -6.18
C SER A 604 11.82 3.71 -7.59
N GLY A 605 10.79 4.55 -7.80
CA GLY A 605 9.99 4.61 -9.01
C GLY A 605 9.03 3.44 -9.15
N THR A 606 8.05 3.60 -10.06
CA THR A 606 7.01 2.62 -10.35
C THR A 606 7.36 1.71 -11.52
N HIS A 607 6.66 0.58 -11.64
CA HIS A 607 6.68 -0.28 -12.82
C HIS A 607 6.28 0.51 -14.09
N LYS A 608 6.92 0.20 -15.23
CA LYS A 608 6.68 0.86 -16.52
C LYS A 608 6.14 -0.15 -17.54
N PRO A 609 5.10 0.20 -18.33
CA PRO A 609 4.54 -0.68 -19.34
C PRO A 609 5.58 -1.02 -20.42
N SER A 610 5.68 -2.30 -20.77
CA SER A 610 6.70 -2.86 -21.68
C SER A 610 6.19 -3.02 -23.11
N TRP A 611 4.90 -3.30 -23.30
CA TRP A 611 4.29 -3.69 -24.58
C TRP A 611 3.48 -2.57 -25.23
N ARG A 612 2.75 -1.78 -24.43
CA ARG A 612 1.99 -0.60 -24.89
C ARG A 612 2.91 0.50 -25.39
N LYS A 613 4.11 0.65 -24.81
CA LYS A 613 5.15 1.65 -25.18
C LYS A 613 4.62 3.08 -25.23
N THR A 614 3.88 3.48 -24.21
CA THR A 614 3.25 4.80 -24.10
C THR A 614 4.18 5.91 -23.61
N ILE A 615 5.24 5.56 -22.87
CA ILE A 615 6.23 6.51 -22.37
C ILE A 615 7.20 6.91 -23.50
N PRO A 616 7.34 8.22 -23.83
CA PRO A 616 8.31 8.69 -24.82
C PRO A 616 9.77 8.44 -24.40
N GLU A 617 10.61 8.06 -25.36
CA GLU A 617 12.05 7.90 -25.15
C GLU A 617 12.69 9.25 -24.71
N GLY A 618 13.55 9.22 -23.70
CA GLY A 618 14.24 10.41 -23.18
C GLY A 618 13.47 11.26 -22.15
N ARG A 619 12.33 10.79 -21.61
CA ARG A 619 11.56 11.46 -20.53
C ARG A 619 12.25 11.41 -19.13
N GLU A 620 13.57 11.48 -19.08
CA GLU A 620 14.36 11.54 -17.82
C GLU A 620 14.41 12.93 -17.20
N LYS A 621 13.85 13.93 -17.89
CA LYS A 621 13.65 15.27 -17.33
C LYS A 621 12.40 15.24 -16.46
N GLY A 622 12.60 15.34 -15.14
CA GLY A 622 11.53 15.56 -14.18
C GLY A 622 10.78 16.88 -14.42
N VAL A 623 9.83 17.20 -13.53
CA VAL A 623 8.97 18.38 -13.70
C VAL A 623 9.76 19.70 -13.72
N THR A 624 9.18 20.71 -14.34
CA THR A 624 9.64 22.08 -14.16
C THR A 624 9.37 22.56 -12.73
N ASN A 625 10.14 23.55 -12.28
CA ASN A 625 9.90 24.20 -10.98
C ASN A 625 8.51 24.89 -10.91
N GLY A 626 7.89 25.19 -12.06
CA GLY A 626 6.52 25.68 -12.13
C GLY A 626 5.53 24.60 -11.72
N GLU A 627 5.50 23.49 -12.46
CA GLU A 627 4.62 22.33 -12.22
C GLU A 627 4.81 21.73 -10.82
N TYR A 628 6.06 21.68 -10.31
CA TYR A 628 6.35 21.25 -8.94
C TYR A 628 5.58 22.10 -7.91
N TRP A 629 5.71 23.42 -7.98
CA TRP A 629 5.07 24.31 -7.02
C TRP A 629 3.57 24.45 -7.24
N GLU A 630 3.08 24.28 -8.46
CA GLU A 630 1.67 24.24 -8.78
C GLU A 630 0.99 23.05 -8.10
N GLN A 631 1.51 21.83 -8.29
CA GLN A 631 0.95 20.65 -7.64
C GLN A 631 1.20 20.66 -6.12
N SER A 632 2.38 21.09 -5.66
CA SER A 632 2.68 21.13 -4.21
C SER A 632 1.77 22.10 -3.46
N ARG A 633 1.42 23.25 -4.07
CA ARG A 633 0.42 24.17 -3.51
C ARG A 633 -0.96 23.55 -3.55
N PHE A 634 -1.36 22.95 -4.68
CA PHE A 634 -2.65 22.27 -4.78
C PHE A 634 -2.84 21.20 -3.69
N CYS A 635 -1.86 20.31 -3.48
CA CYS A 635 -1.93 19.31 -2.41
C CYS A 635 -2.03 19.95 -1.01
N ALA A 636 -1.30 21.05 -0.77
CA ALA A 636 -1.33 21.78 0.49
C ALA A 636 -2.66 22.55 0.72
N GLU A 637 -3.29 23.05 -0.34
CA GLU A 637 -4.60 23.70 -0.29
C GLU A 637 -5.70 22.65 -0.09
N LEU A 638 -5.66 21.55 -0.85
CA LEU A 638 -6.63 20.45 -0.76
C LEU A 638 -6.60 19.75 0.60
N ILE A 639 -5.44 19.59 1.25
CA ILE A 639 -5.41 19.04 2.63
C ILE A 639 -5.97 20.01 3.67
N VAL A 640 -5.77 21.33 3.50
CA VAL A 640 -6.39 22.36 4.35
C VAL A 640 -7.91 22.45 4.12
N GLU A 641 -8.38 22.16 2.91
CA GLU A 641 -9.79 22.00 2.58
C GLU A 641 -10.38 20.75 3.23
N GLN A 642 -9.78 19.58 3.00
CA GLN A 642 -10.14 18.27 3.57
C GLN A 642 -10.10 18.21 5.10
N ALA A 643 -9.32 19.07 5.75
CA ALA A 643 -9.38 19.26 7.19
C ALA A 643 -10.69 19.90 7.68
N GLY A 644 -11.49 20.52 6.79
CA GLY A 644 -12.78 21.11 7.15
C GLY A 644 -12.67 22.05 8.36
N PHE A 645 -13.66 21.98 9.25
CA PHE A 645 -13.51 22.44 10.63
C PHE A 645 -13.32 21.25 11.60
N ASP A 646 -12.81 20.13 11.10
CA ASP A 646 -12.44 18.99 11.93
C ASP A 646 -11.26 19.37 12.83
N ILE A 647 -11.54 19.40 14.13
CA ILE A 647 -10.64 19.87 15.17
C ILE A 647 -9.36 19.02 15.25
N VAL A 648 -9.43 17.73 14.90
CA VAL A 648 -8.29 16.80 14.91
C VAL A 648 -7.41 17.01 13.68
N LYS A 649 -8.00 17.10 12.49
CA LYS A 649 -7.28 17.39 11.24
C LYS A 649 -6.63 18.77 11.27
N LEU A 650 -7.33 19.79 11.80
CA LEU A 650 -6.76 21.12 12.02
C LEU A 650 -5.59 21.11 13.01
N ALA A 651 -5.69 20.35 14.11
CA ALA A 651 -4.58 20.20 15.06
C ALA A 651 -3.37 19.47 14.44
N SER A 652 -3.59 18.48 13.57
CA SER A 652 -2.52 17.80 12.81
C SER A 652 -1.80 18.78 11.85
N LEU A 653 -2.56 19.58 11.09
CA LEU A 653 -1.99 20.57 10.16
C LEU A 653 -1.21 21.68 10.88
N VAL A 654 -1.66 22.11 12.07
CA VAL A 654 -0.86 23.00 12.92
C VAL A 654 0.47 22.36 13.30
N GLY A 655 0.51 21.05 13.56
CA GLY A 655 1.75 20.31 13.80
C GLY A 655 2.68 20.16 12.59
N LYS A 656 2.21 20.46 11.37
CA LYS A 656 2.94 20.36 10.09
C LYS A 656 3.01 21.72 9.35
N TYR A 657 2.83 22.82 10.07
CA TYR A 657 2.65 24.14 9.50
C TYR A 657 3.86 24.64 8.68
N ASP A 658 5.06 24.24 9.08
CA ASP A 658 6.33 24.47 8.38
C ASP A 658 6.41 23.81 6.99
N HIS A 659 5.59 22.79 6.73
CA HIS A 659 5.45 22.14 5.42
C HIS A 659 4.38 22.78 4.52
N LEU A 660 3.61 23.78 4.99
CA LEU A 660 2.50 24.39 4.23
C LEU A 660 2.93 25.67 3.48
N PRO A 661 3.14 25.63 2.15
CA PRO A 661 3.46 26.83 1.38
C PRO A 661 2.27 27.81 1.32
N PRO A 662 2.49 29.11 1.13
CA PRO A 662 1.43 30.03 0.72
C PRO A 662 0.86 29.63 -0.66
N PRO A 663 -0.47 29.70 -0.86
CA PRO A 663 -1.46 30.32 0.04
C PRO A 663 -2.03 29.40 1.13
N ALA A 664 -1.79 28.08 1.11
CA ALA A 664 -2.36 27.11 2.05
C ALA A 664 -2.14 27.47 3.53
N SER A 665 -0.94 27.93 3.91
CA SER A 665 -0.69 28.37 5.29
C SER A 665 -1.43 29.66 5.68
N GLU A 666 -1.73 30.55 4.74
CA GLU A 666 -2.63 31.70 4.99
C GLU A 666 -4.08 31.25 5.08
N ALA A 667 -4.53 30.34 4.21
CA ALA A 667 -5.87 29.75 4.30
C ALA A 667 -6.10 29.07 5.65
N LEU A 668 -5.12 28.30 6.15
CA LEU A 668 -5.15 27.72 7.49
C LEU A 668 -5.21 28.80 8.59
N ARG A 669 -4.36 29.85 8.52
CA ARG A 669 -4.42 30.99 9.47
C ARG A 669 -5.81 31.64 9.49
N ILE A 670 -6.37 31.96 8.32
CA ILE A 670 -7.73 32.53 8.16
C ILE A 670 -8.78 31.60 8.77
N LYS A 671 -8.69 30.29 8.53
CA LYS A 671 -9.61 29.28 9.08
C LYS A 671 -9.54 29.26 10.62
N LEU A 672 -8.34 29.35 11.19
CA LEU A 672 -8.10 29.38 12.65
C LEU A 672 -8.61 30.66 13.33
N VAL A 673 -8.56 31.83 12.67
CA VAL A 673 -9.17 33.08 13.18
C VAL A 673 -10.58 33.35 12.66
N SER A 674 -11.17 32.39 11.95
CA SER A 674 -12.52 32.56 11.44
C SER A 674 -13.53 32.69 12.57
N ASP A 675 -14.64 33.36 12.28
CA ASP A 675 -15.78 33.45 13.20
C ASP A 675 -16.28 32.07 13.66
N HIS A 676 -16.06 31.00 12.87
CA HIS A 676 -16.36 29.63 13.28
C HIS A 676 -15.44 29.20 14.43
N CYS A 677 -14.13 29.22 14.22
CA CYS A 677 -13.12 28.82 15.23
C CYS A 677 -13.08 29.72 16.48
N LEU A 678 -13.34 31.02 16.32
CA LEU A 678 -13.38 31.97 17.44
C LEU A 678 -14.67 31.90 18.26
N LYS A 679 -15.79 31.44 17.67
CA LYS A 679 -17.08 31.23 18.37
C LYS A 679 -17.32 29.78 18.80
N LEU A 680 -16.44 28.84 18.46
CA LEU A 680 -16.37 27.54 19.12
C LEU A 680 -16.39 27.75 20.64
N SER A 681 -16.98 26.80 21.36
CA SER A 681 -16.93 26.87 22.82
C SER A 681 -15.47 26.91 23.28
N GLU A 682 -15.21 27.48 24.45
CA GLU A 682 -13.85 27.52 24.99
C GLU A 682 -13.22 26.12 25.15
N GLN A 683 -14.06 25.07 25.19
CA GLN A 683 -13.67 23.68 25.28
C GLN A 683 -13.35 23.06 23.90
N ASP A 684 -14.08 23.40 22.85
CA ASP A 684 -13.89 22.81 21.51
C ASP A 684 -12.65 23.38 20.81
N ARG A 685 -12.29 24.63 21.08
CA ARG A 685 -11.04 25.25 20.60
C ARG A 685 -9.76 24.68 21.23
N MET A 686 -9.87 23.86 22.27
CA MET A 686 -8.72 23.37 23.05
C MET A 686 -7.69 22.56 22.26
N PRO A 687 -8.03 21.59 21.39
CA PRO A 687 -7.01 20.80 20.70
C PRO A 687 -6.19 21.64 19.72
N ILE A 688 -6.85 22.57 19.02
CA ILE A 688 -6.23 23.55 18.13
C ILE A 688 -5.29 24.48 18.91
N TRP A 689 -5.79 25.11 19.98
CA TRP A 689 -4.98 25.99 20.83
C TRP A 689 -3.76 25.26 21.43
N THR A 690 -3.96 24.01 21.85
CA THR A 690 -2.89 23.16 22.39
C THR A 690 -1.83 22.80 21.34
N ALA A 691 -2.24 22.49 20.10
CA ALA A 691 -1.32 22.26 18.99
C ALA A 691 -0.52 23.52 18.65
N LEU A 692 -1.16 24.70 18.63
CA LEU A 692 -0.50 25.98 18.41
C LEU A 692 0.55 26.28 19.49
N CYS A 693 0.21 26.08 20.77
CA CYS A 693 1.16 26.22 21.87
C CYS A 693 2.36 25.27 21.74
N LYS A 694 2.15 24.03 21.24
CA LYS A 694 3.24 23.07 21.00
C LYS A 694 4.15 23.51 19.85
N LEU A 695 3.58 23.95 18.73
CA LEU A 695 4.32 24.46 17.57
C LEU A 695 5.22 25.64 18.00
N ILE A 696 4.65 26.63 18.69
CA ILE A 696 5.38 27.80 19.18
C ILE A 696 6.49 27.36 20.14
N ALA A 697 6.18 26.52 21.15
CA ALA A 697 7.18 26.04 22.11
C ALA A 697 8.32 25.23 21.44
N HIS A 698 8.02 24.47 20.40
CA HIS A 698 9.01 23.72 19.63
C HIS A 698 10.01 24.65 18.93
N HIS A 699 9.52 25.65 18.18
CA HIS A 699 10.39 26.61 17.49
C HIS A 699 11.12 27.55 18.45
N ARG A 700 10.44 28.06 19.50
CA ARG A 700 11.03 28.94 20.53
C ARG A 700 12.11 28.24 21.37
N ARG A 701 12.04 26.91 21.52
CA ARG A 701 13.09 26.12 22.20
C ARG A 701 14.37 25.99 21.37
N PHE A 702 14.27 26.08 20.04
CA PHE A 702 15.40 25.92 19.12
C PHE A 702 15.48 27.11 18.12
N PRO A 703 15.69 28.35 18.61
CA PRO A 703 15.60 29.55 17.77
C PRO A 703 16.71 29.63 16.71
N ASP A 704 17.89 29.04 16.99
CA ASP A 704 19.06 29.07 16.10
C ASP A 704 19.11 27.92 15.08
N ALA A 705 18.07 27.07 15.01
CA ALA A 705 18.06 25.92 14.10
C ALA A 705 17.56 26.30 12.69
N ASN A 706 18.21 25.78 11.64
CA ASN A 706 17.88 26.09 10.23
C ASN A 706 16.45 25.75 9.80
N TRP A 707 15.77 24.84 10.50
CA TRP A 707 14.37 24.47 10.26
C TRP A 707 13.38 25.31 11.07
N SER A 708 13.87 26.16 11.99
CA SER A 708 13.00 26.91 12.88
C SER A 708 12.38 28.12 12.19
N LEU A 709 11.09 28.37 12.43
CA LEU A 709 10.38 29.50 11.87
C LEU A 709 10.86 30.80 12.55
N GLY A 710 11.21 31.80 11.74
CA GLY A 710 11.57 33.13 12.23
C GLY A 710 10.37 33.90 12.81
N ASP A 711 10.64 34.99 13.53
CA ASP A 711 9.61 35.86 14.14
C ASP A 711 8.56 36.34 13.13
N GLU A 712 8.93 36.56 11.87
CA GLU A 712 8.01 36.96 10.79
C GLU A 712 6.88 35.94 10.55
N HIS A 713 7.13 34.66 10.84
CA HIS A 713 6.16 33.58 10.71
C HIS A 713 5.56 33.16 12.05
N LEU A 714 6.30 33.27 13.16
CA LEU A 714 5.80 32.92 14.51
C LEU A 714 4.87 33.99 15.12
N LEU A 715 5.16 35.28 14.96
CA LEU A 715 4.36 36.35 15.56
C LEU A 715 2.87 36.32 15.14
N PRO A 716 2.51 36.05 13.86
CA PRO A 716 1.12 35.80 13.47
C PRO A 716 0.50 34.62 14.23
N ILE A 717 1.22 33.50 14.37
CA ILE A 717 0.72 32.29 15.05
C ILE A 717 0.52 32.56 16.56
N GLU A 718 1.42 33.31 17.18
CA GLU A 718 1.31 33.75 18.58
C GLU A 718 0.10 34.68 18.81
N GLU A 719 -0.21 35.55 17.85
CA GLU A 719 -1.42 36.38 17.86
C GLU A 719 -2.70 35.52 17.75
N ILE A 720 -2.74 34.57 16.81
CA ILE A 720 -3.84 33.59 16.68
C ILE A 720 -4.03 32.81 17.99
N THR A 721 -2.92 32.36 18.58
CA THR A 721 -2.90 31.60 19.85
C THR A 721 -3.44 32.43 21.01
N ARG A 722 -3.18 33.74 21.06
CA ARG A 722 -3.74 34.67 22.06
C ARG A 722 -5.24 34.92 21.87
N GLN A 723 -5.74 34.90 20.64
CA GLN A 723 -7.17 35.06 20.35
C GLN A 723 -7.96 33.78 20.65
N LEU A 724 -7.39 32.61 20.32
CA LEU A 724 -7.94 31.28 20.65
C LEU A 724 -7.75 30.87 22.11
N ALA A 725 -6.99 31.63 22.91
CA ALA A 725 -6.77 31.33 24.33
C ALA A 725 -8.08 31.35 25.13
N PRO A 726 -8.36 30.31 25.93
CA PRO A 726 -9.46 30.33 26.89
C PRO A 726 -9.35 31.51 27.86
N LYS A 727 -10.47 32.15 28.17
CA LYS A 727 -10.57 33.21 29.17
C LYS A 727 -10.98 32.67 30.53
N SER A 728 -11.74 31.58 30.59
CA SER A 728 -11.98 30.88 31.85
C SER A 728 -10.68 30.26 32.36
N PRO A 729 -10.24 30.53 33.60
CA PRO A 729 -9.13 29.83 34.24
C PRO A 729 -9.25 28.31 34.17
N THR A 730 -10.48 27.79 34.25
CA THR A 730 -10.79 26.35 34.17
C THR A 730 -10.40 25.72 32.82
N LEU A 731 -10.37 26.49 31.73
CA LEU A 731 -9.99 25.99 30.41
C LEU A 731 -8.58 26.41 30.02
N LEU A 732 -8.13 27.59 30.47
CA LEU A 732 -6.76 28.06 30.28
C LEU A 732 -5.75 27.13 30.96
N TYR A 733 -6.03 26.73 32.21
CA TYR A 733 -5.13 25.87 32.98
C TYR A 733 -5.33 24.37 32.74
N LYS A 734 -6.37 23.96 31.99
CA LYS A 734 -6.62 22.55 31.63
C LYS A 734 -5.39 21.84 31.05
N ARG A 735 -4.58 22.56 30.26
CA ARG A 735 -3.30 22.09 29.71
C ARG A 735 -2.33 21.60 30.80
N LEU A 736 -2.21 22.35 31.90
CA LEU A 736 -1.33 22.01 33.04
C LEU A 736 -1.72 20.70 33.73
N PHE A 737 -2.99 20.29 33.63
CA PHE A 737 -3.53 19.08 34.26
C PHE A 737 -3.89 17.99 33.23
N SER A 738 -3.49 18.15 31.96
CA SER A 738 -3.83 17.21 30.88
C SER A 738 -2.65 16.82 29.97
N GLU A 739 -1.53 17.55 30.01
CA GLU A 739 -0.34 17.28 29.17
C GLU A 739 0.85 16.71 29.94
N ALA A 740 1.79 16.10 29.20
CA ALA A 740 3.08 15.68 29.72
C ALA A 740 4.00 16.89 30.04
N ASP A 741 4.61 16.87 31.22
CA ASP A 741 5.36 17.98 31.81
C ASP A 741 6.50 18.54 30.94
N THR A 742 7.07 17.72 30.05
CA THR A 742 8.17 18.08 29.14
C THR A 742 7.84 19.21 28.15
N TYR A 743 6.56 19.54 27.98
CA TYR A 743 6.08 20.61 27.08
C TYR A 743 5.66 21.89 27.82
N LEU A 744 5.87 21.96 29.15
CA LEU A 744 5.37 23.04 30.02
C LEU A 744 6.49 23.96 30.56
N TYR A 745 7.73 23.81 30.11
CA TYR A 745 8.86 24.68 30.46
C TYR A 745 9.83 24.89 29.29
N GLU A 746 10.46 26.07 29.26
CA GLU A 746 11.47 26.45 28.28
C GLU A 746 12.90 26.21 28.82
N GLY A 747 13.82 25.79 27.93
CA GLY A 747 15.25 25.65 28.22
C GLY A 747 15.70 24.42 29.03
N ASP A 748 17.02 24.21 29.06
CA ASP A 748 17.66 23.11 29.78
C ASP A 748 18.05 23.53 31.22
N GLY A 749 17.91 22.61 32.17
CA GLY A 749 17.97 22.88 33.61
C GLY A 749 17.39 21.72 34.44
N ASP A 750 17.62 21.76 35.76
CA ASP A 750 17.40 20.65 36.71
C ASP A 750 15.94 20.15 36.75
N TRP A 751 15.76 18.83 36.79
CA TRP A 751 14.46 18.16 36.73
C TRP A 751 13.66 18.29 38.02
N GLU A 752 14.29 18.16 39.19
CA GLU A 752 13.60 18.33 40.48
C GLU A 752 13.13 19.78 40.65
N GLU A 753 13.98 20.75 40.28
CA GLU A 753 13.64 22.18 40.32
C GLU A 753 12.51 22.53 39.34
N LYS A 754 12.45 21.86 38.18
CA LYS A 754 11.36 22.01 37.19
C LYS A 754 10.04 21.39 37.64
N GLN A 755 10.08 20.21 38.27
CA GLN A 755 8.90 19.56 38.84
C GLN A 755 8.29 20.39 39.96
N GLU A 756 9.10 20.91 40.89
CA GLU A 756 8.62 21.80 41.95
C GLU A 756 8.04 23.10 41.37
N LYS A 757 8.71 23.73 40.40
CA LYS A 757 8.18 24.92 39.70
C LYS A 757 6.83 24.63 39.03
N LEU A 758 6.68 23.49 38.36
CA LEU A 758 5.43 23.10 37.71
C LEU A 758 4.33 22.77 38.73
N PHE A 759 4.65 22.14 39.86
CA PHE A 759 3.71 21.94 40.95
C PHE A 759 3.25 23.27 41.57
N GLN A 760 4.14 24.25 41.75
CA GLN A 760 3.76 25.59 42.19
C GLN A 760 2.92 26.34 41.16
N ILE A 761 3.17 26.17 39.86
CA ILE A 761 2.32 26.73 38.78
C ILE A 761 0.93 26.09 38.80
N ARG A 762 0.83 24.75 38.95
CA ARG A 762 -0.44 24.04 39.19
C ARG A 762 -1.15 24.54 40.45
N LYS A 763 -0.43 24.74 41.55
CA LYS A 763 -0.96 25.26 42.82
C LYS A 763 -1.44 26.71 42.73
N ALA A 764 -0.78 27.54 41.91
CA ALA A 764 -1.25 28.88 41.57
C ALA A 764 -2.55 28.84 40.75
N ALA A 765 -2.62 28.00 39.72
CA ALA A 765 -3.82 27.82 38.90
C ALA A 765 -5.06 27.40 39.72
N ILE A 766 -4.93 26.42 40.63
CA ILE A 766 -6.06 26.04 41.51
C ILE A 766 -6.45 27.17 42.47
N ARG A 767 -5.48 27.96 42.97
CA ARG A 767 -5.78 29.14 43.81
C ARG A 767 -6.53 30.24 43.04
N GLU A 768 -6.20 30.43 41.77
CA GLU A 768 -6.87 31.39 40.89
C GLU A 768 -8.32 30.97 40.63
N ILE A 769 -8.55 29.70 40.30
CA ILE A 769 -9.89 29.10 40.16
C ILE A 769 -10.68 29.20 41.49
N LEU A 770 -10.07 28.87 42.64
CA LEU A 770 -10.69 29.06 43.96
C LEU A 770 -11.09 30.52 44.24
N SER A 771 -10.33 31.48 43.72
CA SER A 771 -10.58 32.91 43.99
C SER A 771 -11.72 33.51 43.17
N GLU A 772 -12.14 32.87 42.07
CA GLU A 772 -13.26 33.31 41.24
C GLU A 772 -14.62 32.72 41.67
N GLY A 773 -14.64 31.50 42.23
CA GLY A 773 -15.91 30.79 42.49
C GLY A 773 -15.89 29.77 43.63
N GLU A 774 -15.03 29.99 44.63
CA GLU A 774 -14.89 29.13 45.82
C GLU A 774 -14.62 27.65 45.46
N LEU A 775 -14.92 26.70 46.37
CA LEU A 775 -14.67 25.27 46.15
C LEU A 775 -15.45 24.73 44.94
N THR A 776 -16.66 25.23 44.71
CA THR A 776 -17.59 24.84 43.64
C THR A 776 -16.97 24.94 42.25
N LEU A 777 -16.22 26.00 41.95
CA LEU A 777 -15.60 26.17 40.63
C LEU A 777 -14.40 25.23 40.38
N VAL A 778 -13.73 24.77 41.45
CA VAL A 778 -12.65 23.77 41.33
C VAL A 778 -13.21 22.38 41.03
N LEU A 779 -14.36 22.08 41.64
CA LEU A 779 -15.12 20.85 41.39
C LEU A 779 -15.57 20.80 39.92
N GLU A 780 -16.17 21.87 39.41
CA GLU A 780 -16.49 22.04 37.99
C GLU A 780 -15.23 21.91 37.11
N PHE A 781 -14.11 22.57 37.44
CA PHE A 781 -12.86 22.46 36.68
C PHE A 781 -12.35 21.01 36.58
N ALA A 782 -12.36 20.27 37.69
CA ALA A 782 -11.93 18.87 37.70
C ALA A 782 -12.80 17.99 36.79
N SER A 783 -14.07 18.37 36.59
CA SER A 783 -14.96 17.75 35.61
C SER A 783 -14.58 18.00 34.14
N THR A 784 -13.52 18.77 33.85
CA THR A 784 -13.09 19.09 32.48
C THR A 784 -11.72 18.52 32.08
N VAL A 785 -10.84 18.17 33.03
CA VAL A 785 -9.43 17.81 32.77
C VAL A 785 -9.20 16.30 32.62
N SER A 786 -8.12 15.90 31.93
CA SER A 786 -7.78 14.48 31.77
C SER A 786 -7.28 13.83 33.07
N ASN A 787 -6.57 14.59 33.92
CA ASN A 787 -6.05 14.11 35.19
C ASN A 787 -6.72 14.83 36.37
N ALA A 788 -8.02 14.60 36.57
CA ALA A 788 -8.79 15.18 37.68
C ALA A 788 -8.17 14.85 39.06
N HIS A 789 -7.46 13.72 39.16
CA HIS A 789 -6.70 13.36 40.35
C HIS A 789 -5.57 14.37 40.70
N LEU A 790 -4.92 14.99 39.72
CA LEU A 790 -3.91 16.03 39.98
C LEU A 790 -4.53 17.30 40.60
N VAL A 791 -5.82 17.55 40.35
CA VAL A 791 -6.58 18.63 41.02
C VAL A 791 -6.83 18.26 42.48
N GLY A 792 -7.36 17.05 42.74
CA GLY A 792 -7.53 16.52 44.09
C GLY A 792 -6.23 16.47 44.89
N ASP A 793 -5.11 16.15 44.24
CA ASP A 793 -3.78 16.12 44.84
C ASP A 793 -3.27 17.50 45.27
N VAL A 794 -3.42 18.50 44.40
CA VAL A 794 -3.04 19.89 44.68
C VAL A 794 -3.95 20.50 45.76
N MET A 795 -5.22 20.09 45.83
CA MET A 795 -6.16 20.48 46.90
C MET A 795 -5.80 19.85 48.24
N ALA A 796 -5.45 18.56 48.28
CA ALA A 796 -5.01 17.89 49.50
C ALA A 796 -3.74 18.52 50.10
N ASP A 797 -2.80 18.96 49.25
CA ASP A 797 -1.58 19.67 49.62
C ASP A 797 -1.80 21.14 50.10
N MET A 798 -3.04 21.62 50.10
CA MET A 798 -3.38 22.92 50.73
C MET A 798 -3.68 22.80 52.23
N ASP A 799 -3.79 21.57 52.76
CA ASP A 799 -3.99 21.21 54.18
C ASP A 799 -5.06 22.06 54.89
N ARG A 800 -6.27 22.06 54.31
CA ARG A 800 -7.45 22.74 54.88
C ARG A 800 -8.48 21.72 55.38
N PRO A 801 -8.73 21.63 56.70
CA PRO A 801 -9.79 20.77 57.27
C PRO A 801 -11.19 21.13 56.79
N GLU A 802 -11.40 22.38 56.37
CA GLU A 802 -12.63 22.89 55.74
C GLU A 802 -13.04 22.02 54.54
N PHE A 803 -12.08 21.62 53.70
CA PHE A 803 -12.35 20.80 52.51
C PHE A 803 -12.79 19.36 52.84
N ASP A 804 -12.41 18.78 53.98
CA ASP A 804 -12.93 17.45 54.38
C ASP A 804 -14.45 17.51 54.63
N ALA A 805 -14.92 18.59 55.26
CA ALA A 805 -16.32 18.79 55.64
C ALA A 805 -17.20 19.30 54.47
N GLU A 806 -16.61 20.04 53.53
CA GLU A 806 -17.32 20.53 52.34
C GLU A 806 -17.42 19.48 51.23
N LEU A 807 -16.47 18.54 51.14
CA LEU A 807 -16.50 17.46 50.15
C LEU A 807 -17.27 16.22 50.63
N LEU A 808 -17.30 15.94 51.95
CA LEU A 808 -17.85 14.70 52.53
C LEU A 808 -18.88 15.02 53.64
N PRO A 809 -20.12 14.46 53.60
CA PRO A 809 -20.64 13.47 52.65
C PRO A 809 -21.19 14.02 51.34
N ASP A 810 -21.38 15.33 51.21
CA ASP A 810 -22.39 15.86 50.28
C ASP A 810 -22.08 15.68 48.79
N LEU A 811 -20.81 15.48 48.42
CA LEU A 811 -20.42 15.17 47.04
C LEU A 811 -20.22 13.66 46.79
N LEU A 812 -20.79 12.82 47.65
CA LEU A 812 -20.77 11.38 47.47
C LEU A 812 -22.09 10.95 46.82
N ASP A 813 -23.25 11.34 47.36
CA ASP A 813 -24.54 10.96 46.77
C ASP A 813 -25.03 11.79 45.58
N LYS A 814 -24.31 12.85 45.23
CA LYS A 814 -24.76 13.92 44.32
C LYS A 814 -23.73 14.32 43.25
N ALA A 815 -22.63 13.56 43.08
CA ALA A 815 -21.53 13.89 42.15
C ALA A 815 -21.53 13.07 40.85
N ASP A 816 -20.94 13.65 39.79
CA ASP A 816 -20.66 12.95 38.53
C ASP A 816 -19.32 12.19 38.54
N GLN A 817 -19.05 11.42 37.47
CA GLN A 817 -17.88 10.54 37.34
C GLN A 817 -16.50 11.23 37.47
N LYS A 818 -16.40 12.54 37.25
CA LYS A 818 -15.12 13.26 37.30
C LYS A 818 -14.97 14.09 38.58
N HIS A 819 -16.07 14.65 39.08
CA HIS A 819 -16.17 15.06 40.48
C HIS A 819 -15.77 13.90 41.41
N TRP A 820 -16.20 12.69 41.07
CA TRP A 820 -15.75 11.46 41.71
C TRP A 820 -14.26 11.19 41.61
N SER A 821 -13.68 11.30 40.40
CA SER A 821 -12.23 11.13 40.20
C SER A 821 -11.42 12.11 41.06
N LEU A 822 -11.90 13.35 41.22
CA LEU A 822 -11.35 14.31 42.18
C LEU A 822 -11.58 13.88 43.64
N VAL A 823 -12.82 13.58 44.05
CA VAL A 823 -13.15 13.30 45.46
C VAL A 823 -12.48 12.01 45.92
N ALA A 824 -12.39 11.00 45.06
CA ALA A 824 -11.66 9.76 45.30
C ALA A 824 -10.14 9.98 45.36
N ALA A 825 -9.54 10.77 44.44
CA ALA A 825 -8.11 11.09 44.51
C ALA A 825 -7.74 11.95 45.72
N TYR A 826 -8.58 12.94 46.04
CA TYR A 826 -8.49 13.76 47.24
C TYR A 826 -8.56 12.88 48.50
N ALA A 827 -9.60 12.04 48.62
CA ALA A 827 -9.75 11.07 49.68
C ALA A 827 -8.54 10.13 49.76
N TRP A 828 -8.04 9.65 48.62
CA TRP A 828 -6.89 8.76 48.52
C TRP A 828 -5.57 9.42 48.95
N ARG A 829 -5.32 10.69 48.59
CA ARG A 829 -4.11 11.41 49.01
C ARG A 829 -4.17 11.88 50.46
N ARG A 830 -5.34 12.27 50.98
CA ARG A 830 -5.57 12.46 52.42
C ARG A 830 -5.38 11.14 53.19
N ARG A 831 -5.88 10.03 52.66
CA ARG A 831 -5.67 8.65 53.13
C ARG A 831 -4.21 8.18 53.03
N PHE A 832 -3.41 8.70 52.09
CA PHE A 832 -1.97 8.46 51.98
C PHE A 832 -1.19 9.24 53.05
N MET A 833 -1.58 10.50 53.30
CA MET A 833 -1.02 11.35 54.35
C MET A 833 -1.43 10.91 55.77
N GLY A 834 -2.60 10.26 55.95
CA GLY A 834 -3.22 9.96 57.26
C GLY A 834 -3.58 8.51 57.60
N ASN A 835 -3.39 7.54 56.70
CA ASN A 835 -3.79 6.12 56.83
C ASN A 835 -5.32 5.85 56.95
N TRP A 836 -5.80 4.58 57.09
CA TRP A 836 -7.26 4.26 57.18
C TRP A 836 -7.93 4.99 58.35
N GLN A 837 -7.13 5.35 59.35
CA GLN A 837 -7.45 6.29 60.42
C GLN A 837 -8.16 7.56 59.92
N TRP A 838 -7.78 8.14 58.76
CA TRP A 838 -8.49 9.29 58.16
C TRP A 838 -9.95 8.95 57.82
N PHE A 839 -10.24 7.77 57.24
CA PHE A 839 -11.61 7.36 57.00
C PHE A 839 -12.34 7.10 58.32
N ASP A 840 -11.69 6.45 59.29
CA ASP A 840 -12.30 6.09 60.57
C ASP A 840 -12.60 7.32 61.46
N ASP A 841 -11.74 8.34 61.40
CA ASP A 841 -11.86 9.61 62.14
C ASP A 841 -12.95 10.54 61.57
N ILE A 842 -13.40 10.34 60.31
CA ILE A 842 -14.55 11.07 59.75
C ILE A 842 -15.83 10.67 60.48
N ASN A 843 -16.49 11.66 61.09
CA ASN A 843 -17.78 11.48 61.75
C ASN A 843 -18.92 11.25 60.74
N LYS A 844 -19.43 10.01 60.68
CA LYS A 844 -20.53 9.59 59.78
C LYS A 844 -21.90 9.58 60.47
N VAL A 845 -22.01 10.10 61.69
CA VAL A 845 -23.27 10.12 62.45
C VAL A 845 -24.25 11.07 61.77
N GLY A 846 -25.36 10.52 61.27
CA GLY A 846 -26.42 11.26 60.58
C GLY A 846 -26.30 11.29 59.05
N TRP A 847 -25.39 10.51 58.45
CA TRP A 847 -25.34 10.33 57.00
C TRP A 847 -26.49 9.43 56.52
N GLU A 848 -27.10 9.76 55.38
CA GLU A 848 -28.13 8.92 54.77
C GLU A 848 -27.52 7.61 54.21
N PRO A 849 -28.26 6.49 54.17
CA PRO A 849 -27.79 5.25 53.56
C PRO A 849 -27.23 5.46 52.15
N LYS A 850 -27.92 6.25 51.32
CA LYS A 850 -27.47 6.58 49.96
C LYS A 850 -26.07 7.24 49.92
N GLN A 851 -25.74 8.08 50.90
CA GLN A 851 -24.43 8.76 51.01
C GLN A 851 -23.31 7.82 51.41
N ILE A 852 -23.60 6.92 52.34
CA ILE A 852 -22.67 5.88 52.76
C ILE A 852 -22.42 4.91 51.58
N ALA A 853 -23.48 4.52 50.87
CA ALA A 853 -23.40 3.68 49.67
C ALA A 853 -22.45 4.29 48.63
N LEU A 854 -22.55 5.60 48.39
CA LEU A 854 -21.74 6.26 47.39
C LEU A 854 -20.31 6.58 47.87
N LEU A 855 -20.03 6.86 49.15
CA LEU A 855 -18.63 6.87 49.63
C LEU A 855 -17.94 5.52 49.40
N LEU A 856 -18.69 4.43 49.58
CA LEU A 856 -18.20 3.08 49.36
C LEU A 856 -18.00 2.76 47.88
N CYS A 857 -18.78 3.37 46.97
CA CYS A 857 -18.50 3.32 45.53
C CYS A 857 -17.25 4.15 45.12
N ALA A 858 -16.80 5.12 45.93
CA ALA A 858 -15.66 6.01 45.63
C ALA A 858 -14.32 5.45 46.08
N LEU A 859 -14.36 4.70 47.18
CA LEU A 859 -13.34 3.73 47.54
C LEU A 859 -13.48 2.51 46.60
N PRO A 860 -12.54 1.55 46.56
CA PRO A 860 -12.62 0.44 45.62
C PRO A 860 -13.96 -0.31 45.72
N PHE A 861 -14.62 -0.56 44.58
CA PHE A 861 -15.87 -1.33 44.46
C PHE A 861 -15.61 -2.83 44.69
N ASP A 862 -15.08 -3.15 45.88
CA ASP A 862 -14.53 -4.45 46.28
C ASP A 862 -15.23 -4.99 47.55
N SER A 863 -14.82 -6.17 48.01
CA SER A 863 -15.42 -6.80 49.19
C SER A 863 -15.30 -5.97 50.48
N GLN A 864 -14.28 -5.12 50.64
CA GLN A 864 -14.19 -4.22 51.80
C GLN A 864 -15.16 -3.04 51.69
N ALA A 865 -15.60 -2.66 50.49
CA ALA A 865 -16.70 -1.73 50.28
C ALA A 865 -18.07 -2.43 50.40
N TRP A 866 -18.25 -3.64 49.85
CA TRP A 866 -19.51 -4.39 49.95
C TRP A 866 -19.80 -4.88 51.37
N ASP A 867 -18.79 -5.34 52.13
CA ASP A 867 -18.93 -5.67 53.56
C ASP A 867 -19.40 -4.46 54.37
N ARG A 868 -18.87 -3.26 54.03
CA ARG A 868 -19.28 -2.00 54.65
C ARG A 868 -20.65 -1.54 54.13
N ALA A 869 -21.03 -1.83 52.89
CA ALA A 869 -22.37 -1.56 52.38
C ALA A 869 -23.41 -2.45 53.08
N ALA A 870 -23.12 -3.74 53.27
CA ALA A 870 -23.95 -4.66 54.04
C ALA A 870 -24.03 -4.28 55.52
N GLN A 871 -22.92 -3.89 56.16
CA GLN A 871 -22.91 -3.45 57.56
C GLN A 871 -23.57 -2.09 57.81
N LEU A 872 -23.61 -1.19 56.81
CA LEU A 872 -24.03 0.20 57.01
C LEU A 872 -25.37 0.58 56.31
N LEU A 873 -25.91 -0.21 55.36
CA LEU A 873 -27.09 0.18 54.56
C LEU A 873 -28.40 -0.57 54.86
N GLY A 874 -28.34 -1.85 55.22
CA GLY A 874 -29.52 -2.66 55.58
C GLY A 874 -30.59 -2.75 54.46
N GLU A 875 -31.85 -2.47 54.78
CA GLU A 875 -33.01 -2.62 53.88
C GLU A 875 -32.99 -1.71 52.64
N ASN A 876 -32.09 -0.73 52.56
CA ASN A 876 -32.03 0.27 51.48
C ASN A 876 -31.17 -0.14 50.28
N GLU A 877 -30.93 -1.44 50.11
CA GLU A 877 -30.10 -2.00 49.02
C GLU A 877 -30.63 -1.61 47.62
N TYR A 878 -31.94 -1.42 47.44
CA TYR A 878 -32.52 -0.99 46.15
C TYR A 878 -32.07 0.41 45.69
N GLU A 879 -31.65 1.30 46.60
CA GLU A 879 -31.13 2.63 46.25
C GLU A 879 -29.78 2.51 45.52
N TYR A 880 -28.99 1.50 45.83
CA TYR A 880 -27.79 1.16 45.05
C TYR A 880 -28.16 0.66 43.64
N TRP A 881 -29.36 0.11 43.42
CA TRP A 881 -29.80 -0.43 42.11
C TRP A 881 -30.61 0.53 41.22
N ILE A 882 -31.34 1.51 41.78
CA ILE A 882 -31.95 2.62 41.00
C ILE A 882 -30.92 3.72 40.67
N ASN A 883 -29.88 3.90 41.51
CA ASN A 883 -28.93 5.01 41.40
C ASN A 883 -27.48 4.61 41.10
N THR A 884 -27.11 3.32 41.09
CA THR A 884 -25.99 2.90 40.25
C THR A 884 -26.25 3.42 38.84
N SER A 885 -25.22 3.81 38.10
CA SER A 885 -25.34 4.31 36.72
C SER A 885 -25.78 3.23 35.72
N ALA A 886 -26.37 2.14 36.22
CA ALA A 886 -26.38 0.80 35.64
C ALA A 886 -25.04 0.50 34.94
N ASN A 887 -23.93 1.00 35.51
CA ASN A 887 -22.59 0.87 34.94
C ASN A 887 -22.02 -0.45 35.39
N THR A 888 -22.59 -1.48 34.78
CA THR A 888 -22.47 -2.91 35.05
C THR A 888 -21.12 -3.46 34.59
N TYR A 889 -20.03 -2.76 34.96
CA TYR A 889 -18.65 -2.97 34.50
C TYR A 889 -17.59 -2.84 35.62
N GLN A 890 -17.94 -2.44 36.85
CA GLN A 890 -16.97 -2.17 37.95
C GLN A 890 -16.80 -3.32 38.97
N THR A 891 -17.72 -4.26 38.98
CA THR A 891 -17.58 -5.62 39.55
C THR A 891 -17.74 -6.61 38.39
N GLU A 892 -17.28 -7.84 38.55
CA GLU A 892 -17.37 -8.86 37.50
C GLU A 892 -18.72 -9.66 37.55
N GLU A 893 -19.82 -9.08 38.05
CA GLU A 893 -21.09 -9.78 38.39
C GLU A 893 -22.42 -8.96 38.05
N ASP A 894 -23.18 -9.40 36.99
CA ASP A 894 -24.57 -9.06 36.46
C ASP A 894 -24.87 -7.80 35.55
N ILE A 895 -25.94 -7.83 34.69
CA ILE A 895 -26.37 -6.78 33.69
C ILE A 895 -27.90 -6.57 33.44
N GLU A 896 -28.62 -7.42 32.65
CA GLU A 896 -29.97 -7.16 32.02
C GLU A 896 -31.12 -6.94 33.03
N TYR A 897 -30.81 -7.27 34.28
CA TYR A 897 -31.38 -6.77 35.53
C TYR A 897 -31.62 -5.24 35.60
N ALA A 898 -31.13 -4.46 34.63
CA ALA A 898 -31.38 -3.02 34.45
C ALA A 898 -32.45 -2.66 33.38
N LEU A 899 -32.18 -2.76 32.06
CA LEU A 899 -33.00 -2.05 31.04
C LEU A 899 -34.45 -2.57 30.90
N ARG A 900 -34.69 -3.86 31.20
CA ARG A 900 -36.05 -4.42 31.31
C ARG A 900 -36.83 -3.80 32.47
N LYS A 901 -36.18 -3.43 33.57
CA LYS A 901 -36.75 -2.57 34.65
C LYS A 901 -37.12 -1.14 34.18
N LEU A 902 -37.14 -0.83 32.87
CA LEU A 902 -37.67 0.44 32.30
C LEU A 902 -38.89 0.27 31.38
N LEU A 903 -38.89 -0.64 30.39
CA LEU A 903 -40.11 -0.90 29.58
C LEU A 903 -41.08 -1.85 30.29
N GLU A 904 -40.61 -2.70 31.22
CA GLU A 904 -41.47 -3.38 32.20
C GLU A 904 -42.01 -2.40 33.27
N CYS A 905 -41.53 -1.15 33.25
CA CYS A 905 -42.17 0.00 33.91
C CYS A 905 -43.09 0.83 32.94
N GLY A 906 -43.35 0.33 31.72
CA GLY A 906 -44.61 0.41 30.92
C GLY A 906 -45.12 1.76 30.37
N ARG A 907 -44.66 2.23 29.19
CA ARG A 907 -44.91 3.64 28.76
C ARG A 907 -44.98 3.95 27.22
N PRO A 908 -46.09 3.72 26.46
CA PRO A 908 -46.20 4.07 25.02
C PRO A 908 -46.71 5.49 24.71
N ASN A 909 -47.55 6.08 25.58
CA ASN A 909 -47.85 7.52 25.51
C ASN A 909 -46.62 8.37 25.92
N ALA A 910 -45.65 7.81 26.67
CA ALA A 910 -44.32 8.42 26.81
C ALA A 910 -43.46 8.30 25.54
N VAL A 911 -43.99 7.67 24.49
CA VAL A 911 -43.45 7.77 23.14
C VAL A 911 -44.40 8.62 22.28
N ILE A 912 -45.75 8.53 22.36
CA ILE A 912 -46.62 9.41 21.54
C ILE A 912 -46.45 10.90 21.90
N ASP A 913 -46.32 11.21 23.19
CA ASP A 913 -45.87 12.52 23.69
C ASP A 913 -44.35 12.67 23.68
N GLY A 914 -43.61 11.63 23.31
CA GLY A 914 -42.28 11.81 22.73
C GLY A 914 -42.34 12.46 21.34
N LEU A 915 -43.51 12.44 20.67
CA LEU A 915 -43.67 12.88 19.28
C LEU A 915 -44.56 14.11 19.12
N SER A 916 -45.81 14.11 19.58
CA SER A 916 -46.63 15.33 19.61
C SER A 916 -45.95 16.48 20.35
N ARG A 917 -45.04 16.18 21.28
CA ARG A 917 -44.21 17.16 22.01
C ARG A 917 -42.98 17.63 21.23
N GLU A 918 -42.77 17.21 20.00
CA GLU A 918 -41.59 17.63 19.25
C GLU A 918 -41.99 18.36 17.93
N LEU A 919 -42.95 18.00 17.04
CA LEU A 919 -43.36 18.97 15.95
C LEU A 919 -44.01 20.22 16.51
N PHE A 920 -44.71 20.10 17.63
CA PHE A 920 -45.18 21.27 18.36
C PHE A 920 -44.01 22.12 18.91
N ARG A 921 -42.81 21.53 19.07
CA ARG A 921 -41.51 22.23 19.24
C ARG A 921 -40.79 22.56 17.92
N LYS A 922 -41.41 22.36 16.76
CA LYS A 922 -40.82 22.39 15.40
C LYS A 922 -39.65 21.41 15.20
N LYS A 923 -39.75 20.28 15.88
CA LYS A 923 -38.89 19.11 15.84
C LYS A 923 -39.77 17.89 15.57
N ASP A 924 -40.44 17.84 14.42
CA ASP A 924 -40.90 16.57 13.83
C ASP A 924 -41.52 15.57 14.84
N ILE A 925 -42.86 15.60 14.98
CA ILE A 925 -43.61 14.48 15.58
C ILE A 925 -43.08 13.32 14.77
N ASN A 926 -42.51 12.27 15.38
CA ASN A 926 -42.03 11.22 14.51
C ASN A 926 -43.27 10.76 13.73
N PRO A 927 -43.24 10.85 12.38
CA PRO A 927 -44.44 10.66 11.62
C PRO A 927 -44.94 9.25 11.88
N GLU A 928 -44.02 8.31 12.09
CA GLU A 928 -44.24 6.90 12.41
C GLU A 928 -45.18 6.65 13.58
N LEU A 929 -44.96 7.04 14.84
CA LEU A 929 -45.96 6.82 15.91
C LEU A 929 -47.10 7.87 15.92
N ALA A 930 -47.04 8.87 15.03
CA ALA A 930 -48.22 9.62 14.54
C ALA A 930 -48.94 8.92 13.36
N CYS A 931 -48.40 7.81 12.86
CA CYS A 931 -48.85 7.03 11.72
C CYS A 931 -49.15 5.57 12.12
N ASP A 932 -48.60 5.08 13.23
CA ASP A 932 -49.15 4.19 14.24
C ASP A 932 -50.02 5.00 15.23
N ALA A 933 -50.23 6.30 14.97
CA ALA A 933 -51.54 6.90 15.15
C ALA A 933 -52.37 6.71 13.86
N LEU A 934 -52.13 7.36 12.71
CA LEU A 934 -53.05 7.29 11.54
C LEU A 934 -53.51 5.88 11.08
N LEU A 935 -52.67 4.85 11.06
CA LEU A 935 -53.04 3.45 10.78
C LEU A 935 -53.45 2.65 12.02
N ALA A 936 -52.90 2.90 13.22
CA ALA A 936 -53.49 2.28 14.42
C ALA A 936 -54.85 2.90 14.76
N LEU A 937 -55.16 4.10 14.27
CA LEU A 937 -56.44 4.79 14.29
C LEU A 937 -57.43 4.12 13.32
N VAL A 938 -56.94 3.47 12.28
CA VAL A 938 -57.71 2.50 11.48
C VAL A 938 -58.05 1.23 12.33
N GLN A 939 -57.62 1.08 13.61
CA GLN A 939 -57.81 -0.15 14.44
C GLN A 939 -58.07 -0.05 15.99
N THR A 940 -57.77 1.05 16.70
CA THR A 940 -57.50 1.09 18.17
C THR A 940 -58.72 1.11 19.14
N LYS A 941 -58.46 1.11 20.47
CA LYS A 941 -59.45 1.03 21.57
C LYS A 941 -59.28 1.96 22.81
N GLU A 942 -58.28 2.84 22.90
CA GLU A 942 -58.19 3.83 24.02
C GLU A 942 -59.42 4.79 24.07
N PRO A 943 -59.72 5.47 25.21
CA PRO A 943 -60.78 6.49 25.27
C PRO A 943 -60.47 7.68 24.35
N ALA A 944 -61.20 7.80 23.24
CA ALA A 944 -60.74 8.50 22.04
C ALA A 944 -61.06 10.01 21.93
N GLY A 945 -60.19 10.73 21.19
CA GLY A 945 -60.52 11.93 20.40
C GLY A 945 -60.85 11.57 18.93
N LYS A 946 -61.44 12.49 18.14
CA LYS A 946 -61.98 12.26 16.76
C LYS A 946 -61.31 13.12 15.67
N ILE A 947 -61.29 12.65 14.39
CA ILE A 947 -60.63 13.28 13.20
C ILE A 947 -61.51 13.12 11.89
N ASP A 948 -61.26 13.88 10.79
CA ASP A 948 -62.17 14.14 9.62
C ASP A 948 -61.49 14.05 8.21
N SER A 949 -62.23 13.89 7.09
CA SER A 949 -61.69 13.60 5.74
C SER A 949 -61.16 14.80 4.93
N TYR A 950 -61.40 16.04 5.35
CA TYR A 950 -60.67 17.21 4.85
C TYR A 950 -59.31 17.31 5.57
N HIS A 951 -59.19 16.93 6.84
CA HIS A 951 -57.90 16.50 7.43
C HIS A 951 -57.37 15.18 6.83
N ILE A 952 -58.02 14.64 5.80
CA ILE A 952 -57.42 13.59 4.97
C ILE A 952 -57.03 14.20 3.64
N THR A 953 -57.88 14.83 2.81
CA THR A 953 -57.41 15.46 1.54
C THR A 953 -56.49 16.69 1.73
N GLU A 954 -56.40 17.29 2.92
CA GLU A 954 -55.48 18.40 3.27
C GLU A 954 -54.48 18.06 4.36
N ILE A 955 -54.62 16.96 5.11
CA ILE A 955 -53.35 16.35 5.53
C ILE A 955 -52.72 15.80 4.24
N ILE A 956 -53.43 15.29 3.23
CA ILE A 956 -52.92 14.81 1.91
C ILE A 956 -52.38 15.92 1.05
N LYS A 957 -53.07 17.06 0.92
CA LYS A 957 -52.48 18.23 0.26
C LYS A 957 -51.43 18.89 1.13
N ALA A 958 -51.50 18.85 2.46
CA ALA A 958 -50.34 19.11 3.31
C ALA A 958 -49.47 17.85 3.55
N LEU A 959 -49.56 16.84 2.66
CA LEU A 959 -48.65 15.70 2.52
C LEU A 959 -48.08 15.77 1.07
N GLN A 960 -48.71 16.51 0.15
CA GLN A 960 -48.26 16.80 -1.23
C GLN A 960 -47.63 18.20 -1.38
N GLU A 961 -48.00 19.13 -0.50
CA GLU A 961 -47.59 20.54 -0.39
C GLU A 961 -46.98 20.84 1.00
N ASN A 962 -46.81 19.84 1.89
CA ASN A 962 -46.06 19.95 3.15
C ASN A 962 -45.29 18.66 3.44
N ASP A 963 -43.98 18.83 3.64
CA ASP A 963 -42.95 17.78 3.54
C ASP A 963 -42.83 16.91 4.81
N GLY A 964 -43.45 17.33 5.92
CA GLY A 964 -43.34 16.69 7.25
C GLY A 964 -44.27 15.49 7.47
N THR A 965 -44.26 14.55 6.54
CA THR A 965 -45.48 13.83 6.15
C THR A 965 -45.21 12.35 5.85
N ASP A 966 -46.11 11.44 6.24
CA ASP A 966 -46.02 10.03 5.82
C ASP A 966 -46.60 9.85 4.41
N GLN A 967 -45.68 9.92 3.44
CA GLN A 967 -45.96 9.69 2.04
C GLN A 967 -46.67 8.36 1.77
N ASP A 968 -46.57 7.30 2.59
CA ASP A 968 -47.26 6.01 2.35
C ASP A 968 -48.73 6.02 2.77
N LYS A 969 -49.07 6.76 3.82
CA LYS A 969 -50.48 6.93 4.21
C LYS A 969 -51.19 7.90 3.29
N LEU A 970 -50.44 8.80 2.65
CA LEU A 970 -50.83 9.51 1.44
C LEU A 970 -50.95 8.56 0.22
N PHE A 971 -49.94 7.73 -0.05
CA PHE A 971 -49.84 6.79 -1.17
C PHE A 971 -51.04 5.85 -1.24
N HIS A 972 -51.33 5.17 -0.14
CA HIS A 972 -52.45 4.24 -0.01
C HIS A 972 -53.81 4.96 -0.09
N VAL A 973 -53.84 6.30 -0.13
CA VAL A 973 -55.02 7.14 -0.38
C VAL A 973 -54.97 7.85 -1.76
N GLU A 974 -53.93 7.67 -2.57
CA GLU A 974 -53.91 8.06 -3.99
C GLU A 974 -53.95 6.87 -4.94
N TRP A 975 -53.17 5.83 -4.63
CA TRP A 975 -53.17 4.54 -5.29
C TRP A 975 -54.55 3.88 -5.24
N ALA A 976 -55.27 4.05 -4.12
CA ALA A 976 -56.67 3.65 -3.98
C ALA A 976 -57.66 4.43 -4.87
N TYR A 977 -57.20 5.46 -5.60
CA TYR A 977 -58.01 6.38 -6.42
C TYR A 977 -57.42 6.65 -7.83
N VAL A 978 -56.42 5.86 -8.26
CA VAL A 978 -55.50 6.14 -9.40
C VAL A 978 -56.16 6.36 -10.77
N SER A 979 -57.30 5.72 -11.07
CA SER A 979 -57.91 5.73 -12.42
C SER A 979 -58.64 7.04 -12.79
N LEU A 980 -58.52 8.08 -11.96
CA LEU A 980 -59.21 9.36 -12.09
C LEU A 980 -58.30 10.47 -12.67
N LEU A 981 -57.10 10.11 -13.18
CA LEU A 981 -55.97 11.02 -13.48
C LEU A 981 -55.20 10.57 -14.77
N ASP A 982 -55.56 11.03 -15.99
CA ASP A 982 -54.94 10.57 -17.27
C ASP A 982 -54.83 11.67 -18.37
N ARG A 983 -53.99 11.45 -19.40
CA ARG A 983 -53.63 12.36 -20.53
C ARG A 983 -54.78 12.81 -21.46
N HIS A 984 -56.02 12.49 -21.12
CA HIS A 984 -57.23 13.00 -21.77
C HIS A 984 -58.15 13.78 -20.79
N SER A 985 -57.65 14.17 -19.61
CA SER A 985 -58.36 14.89 -18.54
C SER A 985 -57.59 16.13 -18.03
N ASP A 986 -58.27 17.05 -17.34
CA ASP A 986 -57.71 18.32 -16.83
C ASP A 986 -56.75 18.17 -15.63
N GLY A 987 -56.58 16.95 -15.10
CA GLY A 987 -55.58 16.64 -14.08
C GLY A 987 -54.63 15.58 -14.61
N SER A 988 -53.33 15.86 -14.65
CA SER A 988 -52.35 14.78 -14.69
C SER A 988 -52.35 14.09 -13.32
N PRO A 989 -51.86 12.84 -13.23
CA PRO A 989 -51.53 12.27 -11.95
C PRO A 989 -50.24 12.94 -11.46
N VAL A 990 -50.30 14.24 -11.11
CA VAL A 990 -49.13 15.02 -10.66
C VAL A 990 -48.45 14.25 -9.55
N THR A 991 -49.19 13.84 -8.52
CA THR A 991 -48.59 13.05 -7.47
C THR A 991 -48.23 11.62 -7.86
N LEU A 992 -48.61 11.03 -9.01
CA LEU A 992 -48.15 9.69 -9.46
C LEU A 992 -47.03 9.68 -10.51
N GLU A 993 -46.93 10.70 -11.34
CA GLU A 993 -45.72 10.99 -12.13
C GLU A 993 -44.65 11.64 -11.23
N ASN A 994 -45.07 12.46 -10.26
CA ASN A 994 -44.23 12.81 -9.13
C ASN A 994 -44.00 11.59 -8.24
N ARG A 995 -44.95 10.66 -7.94
CA ARG A 995 -44.62 9.39 -7.21
C ARG A 995 -43.50 8.66 -7.92
N LEU A 996 -43.62 8.45 -9.23
CA LEU A 996 -42.54 7.89 -10.05
C LEU A 996 -41.19 8.66 -9.97
N ALA A 997 -41.20 9.90 -9.49
CA ALA A 997 -40.05 10.77 -9.29
C ALA A 997 -39.76 11.17 -7.81
N SER A 998 -40.59 10.77 -6.84
CA SER A 998 -40.63 11.27 -5.44
C SER A 998 -41.05 10.21 -4.40
N ASP A 999 -41.75 9.15 -4.80
CA ASP A 999 -41.90 7.90 -4.03
C ASP A 999 -41.48 6.69 -4.88
N PRO A 1000 -40.32 6.12 -4.56
CA PRO A 1000 -39.77 5.03 -5.34
C PRO A 1000 -40.43 3.67 -5.08
N CYS A 1001 -41.15 3.47 -3.97
CA CYS A 1001 -41.93 2.26 -3.73
C CYS A 1001 -42.86 1.99 -4.90
N PHE A 1002 -43.55 3.03 -5.35
CA PHE A 1002 -44.44 2.99 -6.49
C PHE A 1002 -43.75 2.64 -7.80
N PHE A 1003 -42.59 3.23 -8.09
CA PHE A 1003 -41.79 2.86 -9.26
C PHE A 1003 -41.40 1.38 -9.21
N SER A 1004 -40.92 0.90 -8.06
CA SER A 1004 -40.50 -0.47 -7.84
C SER A 1004 -41.66 -1.47 -7.95
N GLU A 1005 -42.87 -1.13 -7.48
CA GLU A 1005 -44.07 -1.95 -7.68
C GLU A 1005 -44.44 -2.08 -9.17
N LEU A 1006 -44.32 -1.00 -9.94
CA LEU A 1006 -44.59 -1.01 -11.38
C LEU A 1006 -43.55 -1.83 -12.15
N ILE A 1007 -42.27 -1.76 -11.78
CA ILE A 1007 -41.22 -2.64 -12.32
C ILE A 1007 -41.56 -4.12 -12.04
N GLN A 1008 -41.92 -4.46 -10.81
CA GLN A 1008 -42.34 -5.83 -10.40
C GLN A 1008 -43.61 -6.34 -11.12
N LEU A 1009 -44.46 -5.44 -11.60
CA LEU A 1009 -45.69 -5.78 -12.34
C LEU A 1009 -45.43 -6.03 -13.84
N ILE A 1010 -44.36 -5.46 -14.42
CA ILE A 1010 -44.02 -5.53 -15.84
C ILE A 1010 -42.98 -6.62 -16.10
N TYR A 1011 -41.93 -6.62 -15.28
CA TYR A 1011 -40.76 -7.47 -15.43
C TYR A 1011 -40.84 -8.65 -14.44
N ARG A 1012 -40.06 -9.69 -14.70
CA ARG A 1012 -39.96 -10.85 -13.80
C ARG A 1012 -38.70 -10.71 -12.95
N ALA A 1013 -38.77 -11.22 -11.72
CA ALA A 1013 -37.60 -11.32 -10.85
C ALA A 1013 -36.53 -12.20 -11.50
N GLU A 1014 -35.26 -11.88 -11.21
CA GLU A 1014 -34.13 -12.66 -11.70
C GLU A 1014 -34.25 -14.13 -11.26
N GLY A 1015 -34.06 -15.07 -12.19
CA GLY A 1015 -34.14 -16.51 -11.95
C GLY A 1015 -35.56 -17.13 -11.89
N ALA A 1016 -36.63 -16.37 -12.12
CA ALA A 1016 -38.01 -16.90 -12.07
C ALA A 1016 -38.45 -17.68 -13.33
N GLU A 1017 -39.18 -18.78 -13.14
CA GLU A 1017 -39.76 -19.63 -14.20
C GLU A 1017 -40.84 -18.89 -15.04
N PRO A 1018 -41.01 -19.21 -16.35
CA PRO A 1018 -41.97 -18.51 -17.21
C PRO A 1018 -43.45 -18.87 -16.95
N GLU A 1019 -44.17 -18.05 -16.17
CA GLU A 1019 -45.62 -18.21 -15.95
C GLU A 1019 -46.47 -17.27 -16.86
N GLU A 1020 -47.66 -17.71 -17.30
CA GLU A 1020 -48.63 -16.87 -18.01
C GLU A 1020 -49.52 -16.06 -17.04
N PRO A 1021 -49.53 -14.72 -17.09
CA PRO A 1021 -50.32 -13.91 -16.15
C PRO A 1021 -51.82 -13.93 -16.49
N SER A 1022 -52.64 -13.89 -15.44
CA SER A 1022 -54.11 -13.77 -15.56
C SER A 1022 -54.52 -12.46 -16.27
N GLU A 1023 -55.70 -12.46 -16.90
CA GLU A 1023 -56.22 -11.30 -17.64
C GLU A 1023 -56.31 -10.03 -16.77
N GLN A 1024 -56.62 -10.19 -15.48
CA GLN A 1024 -56.66 -9.11 -14.50
C GLN A 1024 -55.26 -8.55 -14.17
N ARG A 1025 -54.24 -9.41 -14.01
CA ARG A 1025 -52.82 -8.98 -13.88
C ARG A 1025 -52.32 -8.34 -15.18
N ARG A 1026 -52.67 -8.89 -16.34
CA ARG A 1026 -52.26 -8.38 -17.66
C ARG A 1026 -52.78 -6.97 -17.92
N ASN A 1027 -53.99 -6.63 -17.46
CA ASN A 1027 -54.52 -5.26 -17.52
C ASN A 1027 -53.77 -4.29 -16.57
N ILE A 1028 -53.48 -4.70 -15.33
CA ILE A 1028 -52.71 -3.88 -14.37
C ILE A 1028 -51.30 -3.60 -14.92
N ALA A 1029 -50.59 -4.63 -15.39
CA ALA A 1029 -49.27 -4.53 -16.01
C ALA A 1029 -49.27 -3.67 -17.29
N THR A 1030 -50.35 -3.70 -18.09
CA THR A 1030 -50.48 -2.84 -19.29
C THR A 1030 -50.61 -1.37 -18.92
N ASN A 1031 -51.32 -1.04 -17.83
CA ASN A 1031 -51.40 0.33 -17.33
C ASN A 1031 -50.04 0.79 -16.77
N ALA A 1032 -49.33 -0.07 -16.03
CA ALA A 1032 -47.99 0.18 -15.54
C ALA A 1032 -46.99 0.46 -16.67
N TYR A 1033 -46.94 -0.41 -17.69
CA TYR A 1033 -46.02 -0.24 -18.81
C TYR A 1033 -46.29 1.03 -19.62
N ARG A 1034 -47.56 1.41 -19.81
CA ARG A 1034 -47.93 2.66 -20.49
C ARG A 1034 -47.51 3.93 -19.73
N LEU A 1035 -47.43 3.85 -18.41
CA LEU A 1035 -46.97 4.95 -17.57
C LEU A 1035 -45.44 5.09 -17.68
N LEU A 1036 -44.71 3.98 -17.52
CA LEU A 1036 -43.24 3.96 -17.60
C LEU A 1036 -42.68 4.23 -19.01
N SER A 1037 -43.22 3.64 -20.08
CA SER A 1037 -42.64 3.76 -21.43
C SER A 1037 -42.78 5.15 -22.07
N THR A 1038 -43.47 6.09 -21.42
CA THR A 1038 -43.55 7.50 -21.84
C THR A 1038 -43.02 8.48 -20.79
N TRP A 1039 -42.45 7.95 -19.70
CA TRP A 1039 -41.87 8.75 -18.62
C TRP A 1039 -40.60 9.47 -19.09
N LYS A 1040 -40.49 10.76 -18.74
CA LYS A 1040 -39.37 11.65 -19.07
C LYS A 1040 -39.02 12.63 -17.95
N VAL A 1041 -39.83 12.63 -16.88
CA VAL A 1041 -39.61 13.48 -15.71
C VAL A 1041 -38.55 12.77 -14.88
N ILE A 1042 -37.42 13.45 -14.66
CA ILE A 1042 -36.32 12.86 -13.87
C ILE A 1042 -36.76 12.87 -12.40
N PRO A 1043 -36.45 11.83 -11.60
CA PRO A 1043 -36.67 11.87 -10.16
C PRO A 1043 -36.10 13.15 -9.52
N GLY A 1044 -36.72 13.64 -8.45
CA GLY A 1044 -36.41 14.95 -7.87
C GLY A 1044 -36.76 16.17 -8.73
N SER A 1045 -37.34 16.02 -9.93
CA SER A 1045 -37.89 17.18 -10.65
C SER A 1045 -39.20 17.63 -9.98
N GLN A 1046 -39.26 18.87 -9.50
CA GLN A 1046 -40.50 19.44 -8.98
C GLN A 1046 -41.52 19.68 -10.11
N ALA A 1047 -42.80 19.86 -9.75
CA ALA A 1047 -43.90 20.06 -10.70
C ALA A 1047 -43.75 21.27 -11.66
N GLY A 1048 -42.81 22.19 -11.39
CA GLY A 1048 -42.44 23.29 -12.28
C GLY A 1048 -41.38 22.97 -13.35
N GLY A 1049 -40.78 21.78 -13.31
CA GLY A 1049 -39.64 21.39 -14.16
C GLY A 1049 -38.27 21.86 -13.64
N GLU A 1050 -38.23 22.43 -12.43
CA GLU A 1050 -36.99 22.72 -11.70
C GLU A 1050 -36.51 21.43 -11.01
N PHE A 1051 -35.21 21.13 -11.13
CA PHE A 1051 -34.61 19.90 -10.59
C PHE A 1051 -34.10 20.14 -9.17
N GLU A 1052 -34.68 19.43 -8.20
CA GLU A 1052 -34.27 19.44 -6.81
C GLU A 1052 -33.32 18.26 -6.51
N PRO A 1053 -32.03 18.52 -6.21
CA PRO A 1053 -31.02 17.45 -6.17
C PRO A 1053 -31.19 16.49 -4.99
N ASP A 1054 -31.60 17.01 -3.84
CA ASP A 1054 -31.76 16.20 -2.62
C ASP A 1054 -32.93 15.21 -2.77
N ALA A 1055 -34.06 15.68 -3.31
CA ALA A 1055 -35.23 14.86 -3.64
C ALA A 1055 -34.92 13.72 -4.63
N PHE A 1056 -34.04 13.95 -5.61
CA PHE A 1056 -33.56 12.88 -6.50
C PHE A 1056 -32.76 11.81 -5.73
N THR A 1057 -31.95 12.23 -4.76
CA THR A 1057 -31.06 11.35 -3.99
C THR A 1057 -31.83 10.46 -3.00
N GLU A 1058 -32.83 11.03 -2.32
CA GLU A 1058 -33.74 10.30 -1.44
C GLU A 1058 -34.57 9.28 -2.24
N TRP A 1059 -35.14 9.71 -3.38
CA TRP A 1059 -35.89 8.83 -4.27
C TRP A 1059 -35.02 7.66 -4.78
N LEU A 1060 -33.81 7.94 -5.24
CA LEU A 1060 -32.90 6.91 -5.73
C LEU A 1060 -32.61 5.87 -4.64
N THR A 1061 -32.31 6.32 -3.43
CA THR A 1061 -31.91 5.45 -2.32
C THR A 1061 -33.04 4.48 -1.94
N ALA A 1062 -34.25 4.96 -1.70
CA ALA A 1062 -35.37 4.10 -1.34
C ALA A 1062 -35.86 3.23 -2.53
N MET A 1063 -35.57 3.61 -3.79
CA MET A 1063 -35.79 2.73 -4.95
C MET A 1063 -34.92 1.49 -4.87
N GLU A 1064 -33.62 1.69 -4.63
CA GLU A 1064 -32.62 0.62 -4.61
C GLU A 1064 -32.97 -0.48 -3.61
N GLU A 1065 -33.40 -0.13 -2.41
CA GLU A 1065 -33.76 -1.10 -1.37
C GLU A 1065 -34.88 -2.03 -1.83
N ILE A 1066 -35.92 -1.48 -2.46
CA ILE A 1066 -37.14 -2.20 -2.81
C ILE A 1066 -36.94 -3.08 -4.05
N VAL A 1067 -36.17 -2.61 -5.04
CA VAL A 1067 -35.83 -3.42 -6.22
C VAL A 1067 -34.75 -4.46 -5.94
N LYS A 1068 -33.85 -4.23 -4.96
CA LYS A 1068 -32.94 -5.27 -4.43
C LYS A 1068 -33.74 -6.35 -3.71
N ALA A 1069 -34.63 -5.98 -2.79
CA ALA A 1069 -35.45 -6.93 -2.03
C ALA A 1069 -36.38 -7.79 -2.89
N SER A 1070 -36.88 -7.25 -4.00
CA SER A 1070 -37.78 -7.97 -4.93
C SER A 1070 -37.07 -8.72 -6.07
N GLY A 1071 -35.75 -8.59 -6.23
CA GLY A 1071 -34.99 -9.24 -7.31
C GLY A 1071 -35.12 -8.60 -8.69
N HIS A 1072 -35.27 -7.26 -8.74
CA HIS A 1072 -35.45 -6.47 -9.99
C HIS A 1072 -34.43 -5.33 -10.16
N TYR A 1073 -33.35 -5.30 -9.35
CA TYR A 1073 -32.39 -4.18 -9.27
C TYR A 1073 -31.86 -3.71 -10.63
N ASP A 1074 -31.29 -4.61 -11.42
CA ASP A 1074 -30.65 -4.25 -12.69
C ASP A 1074 -31.65 -3.69 -13.70
N VAL A 1075 -32.83 -4.28 -13.79
CA VAL A 1075 -33.88 -3.82 -14.72
C VAL A 1075 -34.37 -2.44 -14.32
N ALA A 1076 -34.61 -2.20 -13.03
CA ALA A 1076 -34.99 -0.90 -12.49
C ALA A 1076 -33.94 0.19 -12.78
N MET A 1077 -32.65 -0.14 -12.56
CA MET A 1077 -31.53 0.74 -12.84
C MET A 1077 -31.37 1.06 -14.33
N ILE A 1078 -31.55 0.06 -15.20
CA ILE A 1078 -31.51 0.25 -16.66
C ILE A 1078 -32.64 1.19 -17.11
N GLN A 1079 -33.86 1.03 -16.58
CA GLN A 1079 -34.98 1.92 -16.91
C GLN A 1079 -34.74 3.36 -16.42
N LEU A 1080 -34.17 3.54 -15.22
CA LEU A 1080 -33.78 4.86 -14.73
C LEU A 1080 -32.72 5.50 -15.63
N GLY A 1081 -31.69 4.74 -16.01
CA GLY A 1081 -30.58 5.21 -16.83
C GLY A 1081 -31.01 5.74 -18.20
N ASP A 1082 -31.94 5.05 -18.87
CA ASP A 1082 -32.51 5.47 -20.16
C ASP A 1082 -33.19 6.87 -20.05
N VAL A 1083 -33.86 7.14 -18.93
CA VAL A 1083 -34.51 8.45 -18.65
C VAL A 1083 -33.48 9.55 -18.35
N LEU A 1084 -32.37 9.23 -17.68
CA LEU A 1084 -31.32 10.20 -17.31
C LEU A 1084 -30.60 10.83 -18.52
N VAL A 1085 -30.81 10.35 -19.75
CA VAL A 1085 -30.36 11.02 -20.98
C VAL A 1085 -30.96 12.42 -21.15
N ASN A 1086 -32.09 12.69 -20.49
CA ASN A 1086 -32.73 14.00 -20.46
C ASN A 1086 -32.21 14.92 -19.33
N ALA A 1087 -31.15 14.53 -18.61
CA ALA A 1087 -30.62 15.27 -17.44
C ALA A 1087 -30.41 16.78 -17.72
N PRO A 1088 -30.79 17.67 -16.79
CA PRO A 1088 -30.51 19.09 -16.92
C PRO A 1088 -29.01 19.37 -16.85
N GLU A 1089 -28.60 20.48 -17.46
CA GLU A 1089 -27.23 21.02 -17.34
C GLU A 1089 -26.98 21.50 -15.90
N GLY A 1090 -25.74 21.37 -15.44
CA GLY A 1090 -25.33 21.76 -14.10
C GLY A 1090 -25.03 23.26 -13.96
N PRO A 1091 -25.19 23.85 -12.76
CA PRO A 1091 -24.82 25.24 -12.50
C PRO A 1091 -23.30 25.50 -12.55
N ASP A 1092 -22.51 24.44 -12.54
CA ASP A 1092 -21.05 24.40 -12.74
C ASP A 1092 -20.62 24.50 -14.22
N GLY A 1093 -21.58 24.45 -15.16
CA GLY A 1093 -21.33 24.44 -16.60
C GLY A 1093 -21.05 23.06 -17.18
N LEU A 1094 -21.20 21.98 -16.40
CA LEU A 1094 -21.26 20.63 -16.97
C LEU A 1094 -22.59 20.43 -17.70
N TRP A 1095 -22.56 19.59 -18.73
CA TRP A 1095 -23.73 19.21 -19.51
C TRP A 1095 -24.72 18.30 -18.75
N ILE A 1096 -24.42 17.96 -17.50
CA ILE A 1096 -25.18 17.09 -16.60
C ILE A 1096 -25.09 17.66 -15.17
N HIS A 1097 -26.20 17.68 -14.45
CA HIS A 1097 -26.26 18.19 -13.08
C HIS A 1097 -25.39 17.35 -12.11
N PRO A 1098 -24.57 17.98 -11.23
CA PRO A 1098 -23.62 17.29 -10.33
C PRO A 1098 -24.16 16.07 -9.58
N VAL A 1099 -25.35 16.17 -8.97
CA VAL A 1099 -25.95 15.07 -8.21
C VAL A 1099 -26.35 13.87 -9.08
N ILE A 1100 -26.75 14.10 -10.34
CA ILE A 1100 -27.02 13.01 -11.28
C ILE A 1100 -25.68 12.39 -11.74
N ALA A 1101 -24.66 13.22 -11.98
CA ALA A 1101 -23.32 12.76 -12.32
C ALA A 1101 -22.71 11.91 -11.18
N GLU A 1102 -22.90 12.31 -9.91
CA GLU A 1102 -22.49 11.56 -8.73
C GLU A 1102 -23.22 10.22 -8.59
N ALA A 1103 -24.56 10.23 -8.75
CA ALA A 1103 -25.34 9.00 -8.75
C ALA A 1103 -24.92 8.02 -9.85
N MET A 1104 -24.58 8.52 -11.03
CA MET A 1104 -24.01 7.74 -12.14
C MET A 1104 -22.54 7.35 -11.93
N ASN A 1105 -21.79 8.09 -11.12
CA ASN A 1105 -20.41 7.77 -10.74
C ASN A 1105 -20.29 6.74 -9.59
N SER A 1106 -21.37 6.55 -8.83
CA SER A 1106 -21.46 5.58 -7.73
C SER A 1106 -21.06 4.17 -8.17
N ARG A 1107 -20.11 3.55 -7.44
CA ARG A 1107 -19.60 2.20 -7.72
C ARG A 1107 -20.72 1.19 -7.96
N GLU A 1108 -21.66 1.12 -7.01
CA GLU A 1108 -22.72 0.12 -6.89
C GLU A 1108 -23.73 0.10 -8.05
N ARG A 1109 -23.69 1.09 -8.95
CA ARG A 1109 -24.71 1.32 -9.98
C ARG A 1109 -24.21 1.13 -11.42
N PRO A 1110 -23.58 -0.01 -11.80
CA PRO A 1110 -23.16 -0.26 -13.19
C PRO A 1110 -24.36 -0.32 -14.14
N SER A 1111 -25.43 -1.00 -13.75
CA SER A 1111 -26.65 -1.16 -14.54
C SER A 1111 -27.35 0.17 -14.86
N LEU A 1112 -27.14 1.21 -14.03
CA LEU A 1112 -27.58 2.59 -14.28
C LEU A 1112 -26.82 3.22 -15.46
N ARG A 1113 -25.48 3.04 -15.48
CA ARG A 1113 -24.60 3.50 -16.55
C ARG A 1113 -24.86 2.75 -17.86
N ASP A 1114 -25.15 1.45 -17.79
CA ASP A 1114 -25.52 0.64 -18.96
C ASP A 1114 -26.87 1.08 -19.56
N GLY A 1115 -27.87 1.36 -18.70
CA GLY A 1115 -29.13 1.98 -19.12
C GLY A 1115 -28.91 3.34 -19.78
N TYR A 1116 -28.06 4.19 -19.20
CA TYR A 1116 -27.73 5.51 -19.75
C TYR A 1116 -27.00 5.41 -21.11
N GLY A 1117 -26.04 4.50 -21.26
CA GLY A 1117 -25.37 4.22 -22.53
C GLY A 1117 -26.36 3.72 -23.60
N THR A 1118 -27.30 2.86 -23.21
CA THR A 1118 -28.39 2.39 -24.08
C THR A 1118 -29.30 3.55 -24.52
N GLY A 1119 -29.70 4.39 -23.58
CA GLY A 1119 -30.52 5.57 -23.83
C GLY A 1119 -29.86 6.58 -24.78
N ILE A 1120 -28.53 6.75 -24.72
CA ILE A 1120 -27.79 7.57 -25.69
C ILE A 1120 -28.06 7.09 -27.12
N TYR A 1121 -27.95 5.78 -27.37
CA TYR A 1121 -28.22 5.22 -28.70
C TYR A 1121 -29.71 5.32 -29.08
N ASN A 1122 -30.63 5.07 -28.14
CA ASN A 1122 -32.08 5.22 -28.34
C ASN A 1122 -32.47 6.66 -28.73
N SER A 1123 -31.87 7.66 -28.09
CA SER A 1123 -32.17 9.09 -28.29
C SER A 1123 -31.87 9.59 -29.71
N ARG A 1124 -30.97 8.90 -30.44
CA ARG A 1124 -30.59 9.21 -31.83
C ARG A 1124 -31.72 8.95 -32.82
N GLY A 1125 -32.59 7.98 -32.53
CA GLY A 1125 -33.68 7.56 -33.42
C GLY A 1125 -33.21 7.10 -34.82
N VAL A 1126 -34.14 7.13 -35.78
CA VAL A 1126 -33.88 6.77 -37.18
C VAL A 1126 -33.05 7.86 -37.86
N HIS A 1127 -31.89 7.50 -38.39
CA HIS A 1127 -30.95 8.40 -39.05
C HIS A 1127 -30.39 7.77 -40.35
N THR A 1128 -29.78 8.60 -41.20
CA THR A 1128 -29.16 8.17 -42.46
C THR A 1128 -27.66 7.93 -42.25
N ILE A 1129 -27.13 6.84 -42.83
CA ILE A 1129 -25.70 6.50 -42.78
C ILE A 1129 -24.92 7.32 -43.81
N ASP A 1130 -23.86 8.00 -43.38
CA ASP A 1130 -22.88 8.68 -44.26
C ASP A 1130 -21.72 7.73 -44.59
N PRO A 1131 -21.42 7.41 -45.87
CA PRO A 1131 -20.30 6.54 -46.25
C PRO A 1131 -18.92 7.00 -45.76
N GLU A 1132 -18.74 8.29 -45.45
CA GLU A 1132 -17.48 8.82 -44.87
C GLU A 1132 -17.46 8.79 -43.32
N ALA A 1133 -18.54 8.32 -42.70
CA ALA A 1133 -18.74 8.18 -41.25
C ALA A 1133 -18.48 9.45 -40.43
N LYS A 1134 -18.74 10.63 -41.01
CA LYS A 1134 -18.59 11.93 -40.35
C LYS A 1134 -19.52 12.10 -39.14
N PRO A 1135 -20.81 11.71 -39.17
CA PRO A 1135 -21.69 11.82 -38.02
C PRO A 1135 -21.22 10.98 -36.83
N GLU A 1136 -20.76 9.76 -37.08
CA GLU A 1136 -20.28 8.81 -36.06
C GLU A 1136 -19.01 9.35 -35.39
N ARG A 1137 -18.03 9.80 -36.18
CA ARG A 1137 -16.81 10.44 -35.65
C ARG A 1137 -17.10 11.72 -34.86
N ALA A 1138 -18.08 12.52 -35.27
CA ALA A 1138 -18.50 13.70 -34.53
C ALA A 1138 -19.18 13.35 -33.19
N LEU A 1139 -19.93 12.23 -33.14
CA LEU A 1139 -20.50 11.71 -31.89
C LEU A 1139 -19.42 11.13 -30.99
N ALA A 1140 -18.47 10.35 -31.52
CA ALA A 1140 -17.33 9.83 -30.76
C ALA A 1140 -16.55 10.96 -30.09
N GLU A 1141 -16.20 12.00 -30.85
CA GLU A 1141 -15.48 13.16 -30.33
C GLU A 1141 -16.29 13.95 -29.30
N LYS A 1142 -17.60 14.15 -29.53
CA LYS A 1142 -18.51 14.77 -28.54
C LYS A 1142 -18.50 14.00 -27.21
N TYR A 1143 -18.59 12.67 -27.25
CA TYR A 1143 -18.63 11.87 -26.02
C TYR A 1143 -17.26 11.73 -25.34
N ARG A 1144 -16.16 11.77 -26.10
CA ARG A 1144 -14.80 11.89 -25.57
C ARG A 1144 -14.59 13.20 -24.81
N GLN A 1145 -14.96 14.34 -25.39
CA GLN A 1145 -14.91 15.64 -24.72
C GLN A 1145 -15.80 15.68 -23.47
N ARG A 1146 -17.00 15.08 -23.52
CA ARG A 1146 -17.87 14.94 -22.34
C ARG A 1146 -17.26 14.05 -21.25
N ALA A 1147 -16.55 12.98 -21.61
CA ALA A 1147 -15.84 12.12 -20.67
C ALA A 1147 -14.73 12.89 -19.95
N ASP A 1148 -13.93 13.68 -20.68
CA ASP A 1148 -12.86 14.46 -20.07
C ASP A 1148 -13.37 15.59 -19.17
N GLN A 1149 -14.50 16.23 -19.53
CA GLN A 1149 -15.18 17.20 -18.67
C GLN A 1149 -15.60 16.60 -17.33
N VAL A 1150 -16.29 15.45 -17.35
CA VAL A 1150 -16.80 14.85 -16.11
C VAL A 1150 -15.70 14.16 -15.30
N GLU A 1151 -14.65 13.62 -15.93
CA GLU A 1151 -13.47 13.11 -15.20
C GLU A 1151 -12.70 14.23 -14.50
N ASN A 1152 -12.53 15.39 -15.14
CA ASN A 1152 -11.87 16.54 -14.53
C ASN A 1152 -12.67 17.09 -13.33
N ALA A 1153 -13.99 16.84 -13.30
CA ALA A 1153 -14.88 17.11 -12.17
C ALA A 1153 -14.95 15.96 -11.14
N GLY A 1154 -14.20 14.86 -11.32
CA GLY A 1154 -14.12 13.73 -10.39
C GLY A 1154 -14.98 12.50 -10.74
N TYR A 1155 -15.87 12.59 -11.74
CA TYR A 1155 -16.81 11.53 -12.10
C TYR A 1155 -16.21 10.47 -13.04
N HIS A 1156 -15.13 9.81 -12.60
CA HIS A 1156 -14.34 8.87 -13.42
C HIS A 1156 -15.12 7.66 -13.96
N ARG A 1157 -16.05 7.06 -13.21
CA ARG A 1157 -16.84 5.90 -13.70
C ARG A 1157 -17.83 6.29 -14.80
N LEU A 1158 -18.37 7.51 -14.72
CA LEU A 1158 -19.16 8.10 -15.79
C LEU A 1158 -18.27 8.39 -17.02
N ALA A 1159 -17.09 8.96 -16.82
CA ALA A 1159 -16.12 9.17 -17.90
C ALA A 1159 -15.75 7.87 -18.63
N THR A 1160 -15.51 6.78 -17.91
CA THR A 1160 -15.27 5.44 -18.48
C THR A 1160 -16.43 4.98 -19.37
N THR A 1161 -17.67 5.20 -18.93
CA THR A 1161 -18.87 4.85 -19.73
C THR A 1161 -18.95 5.66 -21.01
N LEU A 1162 -18.71 6.98 -20.93
CA LEU A 1162 -18.74 7.89 -22.08
C LEU A 1162 -17.61 7.61 -23.07
N ARG A 1163 -16.44 7.16 -22.60
CA ARG A 1163 -15.36 6.63 -23.44
C ARG A 1163 -15.79 5.33 -24.15
N GLY A 1164 -16.43 4.41 -23.44
CA GLY A 1164 -17.01 3.20 -24.06
C GLY A 1164 -18.05 3.50 -25.14
N VAL A 1165 -18.87 4.53 -24.95
CA VAL A 1165 -19.81 5.05 -25.97
C VAL A 1165 -19.06 5.65 -27.16
N ALA A 1166 -18.01 6.44 -26.93
CA ALA A 1166 -17.18 7.02 -27.98
C ALA A 1166 -16.48 5.93 -28.83
N ASP A 1167 -15.87 4.93 -28.18
CA ASP A 1167 -15.28 3.74 -28.82
C ASP A 1167 -16.34 2.93 -29.59
N GLY A 1168 -17.59 2.91 -29.13
CA GLY A 1168 -18.73 2.36 -29.86
C GLY A 1168 -18.96 3.07 -31.20
N TYR A 1169 -18.97 4.40 -31.20
CA TYR A 1169 -19.13 5.22 -32.40
C TYR A 1169 -17.91 5.16 -33.34
N ASP A 1170 -16.67 5.10 -32.82
CA ASP A 1170 -15.48 4.94 -33.66
C ASP A 1170 -15.47 3.57 -34.37
N ARG A 1171 -15.86 2.49 -33.67
CA ARG A 1171 -16.05 1.16 -34.29
C ARG A 1171 -17.18 1.14 -35.32
N GLU A 1172 -18.26 1.89 -35.08
CA GLU A 1172 -19.33 2.08 -36.09
C GLU A 1172 -18.77 2.80 -37.34
N ALA A 1173 -17.97 3.86 -37.14
CA ALA A 1173 -17.35 4.61 -38.22
C ALA A 1173 -16.39 3.77 -39.07
N GLU A 1174 -15.50 3.00 -38.44
CA GLU A 1174 -14.60 2.07 -39.12
C GLU A 1174 -15.37 0.99 -39.91
N ARG A 1175 -16.46 0.48 -39.32
CA ARG A 1175 -17.33 -0.51 -39.96
C ARG A 1175 -18.10 0.06 -41.16
N ILE A 1176 -18.46 1.34 -41.14
CA ILE A 1176 -19.07 2.03 -42.30
C ILE A 1176 -18.03 2.19 -43.42
N ILE A 1177 -16.85 2.73 -43.09
CA ILE A 1177 -15.78 3.00 -44.05
C ILE A 1177 -15.29 1.70 -44.72
N SER A 1178 -15.05 0.64 -43.95
CA SER A 1178 -14.62 -0.67 -44.47
C SER A 1178 -15.66 -1.37 -45.35
N ARG A 1179 -16.93 -0.96 -45.30
CA ARG A 1179 -18.03 -1.46 -46.15
C ARG A 1179 -18.32 -0.58 -47.37
N GLY A 1180 -17.56 0.48 -47.60
CA GLY A 1180 -17.83 1.51 -48.61
C GLY A 1180 -17.91 0.98 -50.05
N GLY A 1181 -19.14 0.70 -50.53
CA GLY A 1181 -19.37 0.38 -51.94
C GLY A 1181 -20.74 -0.20 -52.32
N VAL A 1182 -21.50 -0.78 -51.39
CA VAL A 1182 -22.82 -1.39 -51.68
C VAL A 1182 -23.89 -0.85 -50.73
N PRO A 1183 -24.94 -0.16 -51.22
CA PRO A 1183 -26.08 0.23 -50.40
C PRO A 1183 -26.91 -0.99 -49.98
N HIS A 1184 -27.56 -0.90 -48.82
CA HIS A 1184 -28.67 -1.78 -48.44
C HIS A 1184 -29.99 -1.28 -49.03
#